data_AF-A0AAQ3KWH7-F1
#
_entry.id   AF-A0AAQ3KWH7-F1
#
_cell.length_a   1.000
_cell.length_b   1.000
_cell.length_c   1.000
_cell.angle_alpha   90.00
_cell.angle_beta   90.00
_cell.angle_gamma   90.00
#
_symmetry.space_group_name_H-M   'P 1'
#
loop_
_entity.id
_entity.type
_entity.pdbx_description
1 polymer ?
#
loop_
_entity_poly.entity_id
_entity_poly.type
_entity_poly.pdbx_seq_one_letter_code
_entity_poly.pdbx_strand_id
1 'polypeptide(L)'
;MDRRSWLWRRRSSDKSPGKTESSGSASSDRHSDEQETSRNSSPNYAQTSEVASKDVSHDNDETIRTLNEKLSAALSNISAKEDLVKQHAKVAEEAILGWENSEKEVSFLKQQLEVASKKSSSLEDKVIHLDAAIEECLRQLRQTKEDQEQKVHDVIIKKTHEWESEKTELEIQLIQLRAQMEAKAEISTSFDRELCSKIESLEEEKCALKDQLATLAGDLQLRTLELELITSTAEAASKQHLNNIKRVTKLEAECCQLRADARKSSLAHEQKLISNSHYAESVIDSQSDAGEEFLSLDNGQSYSDSWSSILIAELDKFRKEKANARHVTTSMEIHLMDDFLEMEKLVALPETDHGSSSIVHDDDLDHTSTGESSSRKELESIRLHMIELEEMVEKMTREKVEMETTLAVTSNRLKSACDQLVAAKGKLVELQRQLNWVNGDKHVLELELELAEGEKNELENQLVSSQAKNTEFQERINLSKRKLEEEKELSDRLKAKCEDIDATESKRKEMELQLESAYSEIAELKNNISLLETKVEEEKILSTELASRCWKMEALKRKKEELECQLQSTNLELHKLHENFHSLDRNLEEEKKISAELVAKCQSMEVIDAKKKELEYELAAKCLEVVILDEKVNILEGKLEEERTRSSELGADTEMAEAKRKELVAQLELAHAEVWSLQDKLATLEKHVEENRAKSEPFATRFHSLQHQKSGNQKVTELHLSASTNGVMKLKQENSTAARAAGKLAECQETIASLNQQLKSLADFDYFMLETDEQESNGDLPGFKGQSKVLDPSISLEKFVLV
;
A
#
# COMPACT_ATOMS: atom_id res chain seq x y z
N MET A 1 -22.02 8.73 -2.37
CA MET A 1 -21.93 7.77 -3.48
C MET A 1 -21.23 6.53 -2.96
N ASP A 2 -22.00 5.45 -2.81
CA ASP A 2 -21.65 4.23 -2.09
C ASP A 2 -20.49 3.46 -2.73
N ARG A 3 -19.47 3.18 -1.91
CA ARG A 3 -18.46 2.16 -2.23
C ARG A 3 -18.97 0.80 -1.75
N ARG A 4 -19.29 -0.05 -2.71
CA ARG A 4 -19.43 -1.49 -2.54
C ARG A 4 -18.14 -2.06 -1.92
N SER A 5 -18.25 -2.76 -0.79
CA SER A 5 -17.24 -3.74 -0.36
C SER A 5 -17.91 -5.09 -0.15
N TRP A 6 -17.32 -6.09 -0.78
CA TRP A 6 -17.82 -7.44 -0.98
C TRP A 6 -17.75 -8.28 0.30
N LEU A 7 -18.78 -9.08 0.56
CA LEU A 7 -18.81 -10.11 1.59
C LEU A 7 -18.22 -11.40 1.04
N TRP A 8 -16.94 -11.65 1.32
CA TRP A 8 -16.39 -13.00 1.38
C TRP A 8 -16.19 -13.37 2.85
N ARG A 9 -17.09 -14.19 3.39
CA ARG A 9 -16.85 -14.92 4.64
C ARG A 9 -16.86 -16.41 4.29
N ARG A 10 -15.67 -17.00 4.22
CA ARG A 10 -15.45 -18.44 4.35
C ARG A 10 -14.39 -18.68 5.41
N ARG A 11 -14.69 -19.69 6.24
CA ARG A 11 -13.98 -20.30 7.36
C ARG A 11 -14.58 -19.89 8.70
N SER A 12 -14.76 -20.78 9.66
CA SER A 12 -14.74 -22.24 9.72
C SER A 12 -15.49 -22.57 11.02
N SER A 13 -15.97 -23.81 11.13
CA SER A 13 -16.37 -24.44 12.39
C SER A 13 -15.55 -23.95 13.59
N ASP A 14 -16.21 -23.39 14.60
CA ASP A 14 -15.88 -23.65 16.01
C ASP A 14 -17.13 -23.50 16.87
N LYS A 15 -17.23 -24.41 17.81
CA LYS A 15 -18.45 -24.87 18.46
C LYS A 15 -18.39 -24.45 19.93
N SER A 16 -19.39 -23.68 20.36
CA SER A 16 -19.89 -23.48 21.73
C SER A 16 -18.95 -22.97 22.84
N PRO A 17 -19.42 -22.03 23.70
CA PRO A 17 -18.73 -21.70 24.94
C PRO A 17 -18.99 -22.80 25.99
N GLY A 18 -17.91 -23.36 26.54
CA GLY A 18 -17.96 -24.17 27.74
C GLY A 18 -17.76 -23.31 28.98
N LYS A 19 -18.74 -23.32 29.88
CA LYS A 19 -18.49 -23.19 31.33
C LYS A 19 -19.25 -24.30 32.05
N THR A 20 -18.46 -24.99 32.87
CA THR A 20 -18.82 -25.63 34.15
C THR A 20 -19.90 -26.71 34.13
N GLU A 21 -19.44 -27.97 34.18
CA GLU A 21 -19.73 -28.96 35.22
C GLU A 21 -19.55 -30.36 34.60
N SER A 22 -18.51 -31.09 35.02
CA SER A 22 -18.40 -32.51 34.71
C SER A 22 -17.56 -33.22 35.77
N SER A 23 -18.25 -33.98 36.61
CA SER A 23 -17.72 -35.17 37.26
C SER A 23 -18.73 -36.28 37.03
N GLY A 24 -18.25 -37.36 36.42
CA GLY A 24 -18.81 -38.70 36.53
C GLY A 24 -20.04 -39.00 35.68
N SER A 25 -19.85 -39.70 34.55
CA SER A 25 -20.07 -41.16 34.54
C SER A 25 -19.99 -41.72 33.12
N ALA A 26 -19.37 -42.89 33.04
CA ALA A 26 -19.26 -43.72 31.86
C ALA A 26 -20.58 -44.46 31.56
N SER A 27 -20.82 -44.75 30.28
CA SER A 27 -21.48 -45.99 29.85
C SER A 27 -21.29 -46.19 28.36
N SER A 28 -20.91 -47.40 27.92
CA SER A 28 -21.75 -48.20 27.02
C SER A 28 -21.16 -49.60 26.76
N ASP A 29 -21.88 -50.60 27.28
CA ASP A 29 -22.27 -51.89 26.67
C ASP A 29 -21.35 -52.62 25.66
N ARG A 30 -21.08 -53.90 25.93
CA ARG A 30 -21.93 -55.03 25.48
C ARG A 30 -21.50 -56.41 26.05
N HIS A 31 -22.48 -57.08 26.67
CA HIS A 31 -22.85 -58.52 26.64
C HIS A 31 -21.80 -59.61 26.98
N SER A 32 -22.01 -60.35 28.08
CA SER A 32 -22.72 -61.65 28.07
C SER A 32 -22.66 -62.29 29.47
N ASP A 33 -23.83 -62.46 30.09
CA ASP A 33 -24.07 -63.26 31.29
C ASP A 33 -24.18 -64.74 30.89
N GLU A 34 -23.49 -65.62 31.61
CA GLU A 34 -23.93 -66.99 31.93
C GLU A 34 -23.12 -67.49 33.14
N GLN A 35 -23.84 -67.79 34.24
CA GLN A 35 -23.68 -68.91 35.20
C GLN A 35 -22.26 -69.45 35.48
N GLU A 36 -21.79 -69.71 36.71
CA GLU A 36 -22.46 -70.00 37.98
C GLU A 36 -21.41 -70.11 39.11
N THR A 37 -21.85 -69.95 40.36
CA THR A 37 -21.17 -70.30 41.64
C THR A 37 -20.04 -69.36 42.12
N SER A 38 -19.99 -68.88 43.36
CA SER A 38 -20.29 -69.59 44.60
C SER A 38 -20.76 -68.68 45.73
N ARG A 39 -21.89 -69.09 46.32
CA ARG A 39 -22.17 -69.21 47.77
C ARG A 39 -21.27 -68.38 48.72
N ASN A 40 -21.89 -67.46 49.45
CA ASN A 40 -21.47 -67.09 50.80
C ASN A 40 -22.67 -67.17 51.77
N SER A 41 -22.37 -67.67 52.98
CA SER A 41 -23.23 -67.77 54.20
C SER A 41 -24.17 -68.98 54.21
N SER A 42 -24.16 -69.93 55.15
CA SER A 42 -23.63 -70.11 56.52
C SER A 42 -23.63 -71.63 56.81
N PRO A 43 -22.86 -72.22 57.76
CA PRO A 43 -23.16 -72.09 59.18
C PRO A 43 -21.99 -72.21 60.19
N ASN A 44 -22.33 -71.81 61.41
CA ASN A 44 -21.57 -71.81 62.64
C ASN A 44 -21.02 -73.18 63.07
N TYR A 45 -19.79 -73.13 63.59
CA TYR A 45 -19.37 -73.53 64.94
C TYR A 45 -19.88 -74.87 65.54
N ALA A 46 -18.95 -75.83 65.57
CA ALA A 46 -18.59 -76.81 66.62
C ALA A 46 -19.64 -77.38 67.59
N GLN A 47 -19.72 -78.72 67.70
CA GLN A 47 -19.66 -79.46 68.99
C GLN A 47 -19.44 -81.00 68.84
N THR A 48 -18.31 -81.48 69.39
CA THR A 48 -17.93 -82.73 70.10
C THR A 48 -18.73 -84.08 70.07
N SER A 49 -17.96 -85.20 70.12
CA SER A 49 -18.14 -86.50 70.85
C SER A 49 -19.37 -87.40 70.54
N GLU A 50 -19.41 -88.74 70.65
CA GLU A 50 -18.52 -89.86 71.02
C GLU A 50 -19.28 -91.21 70.84
N VAL A 51 -18.55 -92.30 70.56
CA VAL A 51 -18.73 -93.76 70.88
C VAL A 51 -19.95 -94.61 70.42
N ALA A 52 -19.61 -95.86 70.00
CA ALA A 52 -20.34 -97.16 70.09
C ALA A 52 -20.90 -97.69 68.74
N SER A 53 -20.67 -98.90 68.21
CA SER A 53 -20.23 -100.19 68.76
C SER A 53 -19.66 -101.13 67.66
N LYS A 54 -18.57 -101.84 67.96
CA LYS A 54 -18.35 -103.31 67.81
C LYS A 54 -18.64 -104.00 66.45
N ASP A 55 -17.60 -104.43 65.70
CA ASP A 55 -17.27 -105.86 65.52
C ASP A 55 -15.90 -106.12 64.80
N VAL A 56 -15.09 -106.97 65.43
CA VAL A 56 -14.03 -107.90 64.96
C VAL A 56 -12.95 -107.51 63.91
N SER A 57 -11.73 -107.36 64.45
CA SER A 57 -10.38 -107.78 63.97
C SER A 57 -9.66 -107.05 62.81
N HIS A 58 -8.41 -106.66 63.11
CA HIS A 58 -7.34 -106.14 62.24
C HIS A 58 -7.51 -104.72 61.66
N ASP A 59 -7.31 -103.65 62.46
CA ASP A 59 -7.15 -102.30 61.85
C ASP A 59 -6.49 -101.20 62.72
N ASN A 60 -5.55 -101.52 63.62
CA ASN A 60 -4.95 -100.49 64.48
C ASN A 60 -3.71 -99.79 63.89
N ASP A 61 -2.91 -100.47 63.05
CA ASP A 61 -1.73 -99.86 62.41
C ASP A 61 -2.08 -99.08 61.14
N GLU A 62 -3.11 -99.51 60.40
CA GLU A 62 -3.61 -98.82 59.20
C GLU A 62 -4.35 -97.53 59.56
N THR A 63 -5.10 -97.51 60.67
CA THR A 63 -5.79 -96.30 61.16
C THR A 63 -4.81 -95.23 61.67
N ILE A 64 -3.72 -95.62 62.34
CA ILE A 64 -2.66 -94.69 62.74
C ILE A 64 -1.89 -94.19 61.52
N ARG A 65 -1.58 -95.06 60.55
CA ARG A 65 -0.91 -94.67 59.30
C ARG A 65 -1.76 -93.70 58.47
N THR A 66 -3.05 -93.99 58.29
CA THR A 66 -3.98 -93.12 57.57
C THR A 66 -4.25 -91.80 58.30
N LEU A 67 -4.28 -91.78 59.64
CA LEU A 67 -4.36 -90.52 60.41
C LEU A 67 -3.06 -89.70 60.31
N ASN A 68 -1.89 -90.35 60.30
CA ASN A 68 -0.60 -89.68 60.17
C ASN A 68 -0.38 -89.14 58.74
N GLU A 69 -0.84 -89.88 57.72
CA GLU A 69 -0.90 -89.40 56.34
C GLU A 69 -1.88 -88.24 56.17
N LYS A 70 -3.06 -88.31 56.80
CA LYS A 70 -4.01 -87.18 56.83
C LYS A 70 -3.47 -85.97 57.58
N LEU A 71 -2.75 -86.16 58.69
CA LEU A 71 -2.08 -85.09 59.43
C LEU A 71 -0.96 -84.48 58.59
N SER A 72 -0.14 -85.30 57.92
CA SER A 72 0.94 -84.84 57.05
C SER A 72 0.40 -84.13 55.80
N ALA A 73 -0.69 -84.62 55.22
CA ALA A 73 -1.40 -83.95 54.14
C ALA A 73 -2.04 -82.64 54.59
N ALA A 74 -2.61 -82.58 55.80
CA ALA A 74 -3.14 -81.36 56.39
C ALA A 74 -2.02 -80.35 56.70
N LEU A 75 -0.89 -80.78 57.25
CA LEU A 75 0.28 -79.93 57.51
C LEU A 75 0.93 -79.43 56.21
N SER A 76 1.05 -80.29 55.19
CA SER A 76 1.52 -79.89 53.86
C SER A 76 0.57 -78.88 53.22
N ASN A 77 -0.74 -79.10 53.30
CA ASN A 77 -1.77 -78.16 52.84
C ASN A 77 -1.74 -76.84 53.64
N ILE A 78 -1.55 -76.88 54.96
CA ILE A 78 -1.37 -75.69 55.80
C ILE A 78 -0.12 -74.93 55.37
N SER A 79 1.02 -75.61 55.14
CA SER A 79 2.25 -74.95 54.69
C SER A 79 2.10 -74.32 53.30
N ALA A 80 1.44 -75.00 52.35
CA ALA A 80 1.15 -74.48 51.03
C ALA A 80 0.20 -73.27 51.08
N LYS A 81 -0.82 -73.30 51.94
CA LYS A 81 -1.70 -72.16 52.18
C LYS A 81 -0.97 -71.01 52.86
N GLU A 82 -0.04 -71.28 53.78
CA GLU A 82 0.77 -70.26 54.43
C GLU A 82 1.72 -69.57 53.44
N ASP A 83 2.34 -70.34 52.54
CA ASP A 83 3.17 -69.81 51.46
C ASP A 83 2.35 -69.00 50.45
N LEU A 84 1.14 -69.45 50.13
CA LEU A 84 0.20 -68.69 49.29
C LEU A 84 -0.21 -67.37 49.96
N VAL A 85 -0.47 -67.37 51.28
CA VAL A 85 -0.74 -66.16 52.05
C VAL A 85 0.47 -65.22 52.05
N LYS A 86 1.70 -65.74 52.18
CA LYS A 86 2.93 -64.94 52.06
C LYS A 86 3.09 -64.33 50.67
N GLN A 87 2.79 -65.09 49.61
CA GLN A 87 2.79 -64.55 48.24
C GLN A 87 1.73 -63.47 48.04
N HIS A 88 0.50 -63.67 48.51
CA HIS A 88 -0.55 -62.65 48.45
C HIS A 88 -0.21 -61.40 49.26
N ALA A 89 0.39 -61.55 50.45
CA ALA A 89 0.88 -60.43 51.24
C ALA A 89 1.95 -59.64 50.47
N LYS A 90 2.91 -60.33 49.85
CA LYS A 90 3.95 -59.68 49.04
C LYS A 90 3.38 -58.95 47.81
N VAL A 91 2.45 -59.57 47.10
CA VAL A 91 1.76 -58.93 45.95
C VAL A 91 0.94 -57.71 46.41
N ALA A 92 0.30 -57.78 47.58
CA ALA A 92 -0.41 -56.65 48.15
C ALA A 92 0.53 -55.51 48.56
N GLU A 93 1.69 -55.81 49.14
CA GLU A 93 2.72 -54.81 49.48
C GLU A 93 3.29 -54.14 48.22
N GLU A 94 3.64 -54.91 47.19
CA GLU A 94 4.12 -54.37 45.90
C GLU A 94 3.06 -53.50 45.21
N ALA A 95 1.79 -53.90 45.28
CA ALA A 95 0.68 -53.08 44.79
C ALA A 95 0.58 -51.76 45.59
N ILE A 96 0.58 -51.81 46.93
CA ILE A 96 0.51 -50.62 47.79
C ILE A 96 1.68 -49.68 47.51
N LEU A 97 2.91 -50.19 47.36
CA LEU A 97 4.08 -49.39 47.01
C LEU A 97 3.94 -48.74 45.61
N GLY A 98 3.38 -49.47 44.64
CA GLY A 98 3.04 -48.92 43.32
C GLY A 98 2.01 -47.80 43.40
N TRP A 99 0.97 -47.98 44.21
CA TRP A 99 -0.05 -46.96 44.49
C TRP A 99 0.56 -45.73 45.16
N GLU A 100 1.34 -45.88 46.24
CA GLU A 100 1.99 -44.76 46.92
C GLU A 100 2.94 -43.99 46.01
N ASN A 101 3.71 -44.68 45.14
CA ASN A 101 4.56 -44.00 44.17
C ASN A 101 3.74 -43.23 43.12
N SER A 102 2.64 -43.81 42.64
CA SER A 102 1.75 -43.12 41.70
C SER A 102 1.07 -41.91 42.34
N GLU A 103 0.71 -41.99 43.62
CA GLU A 103 0.10 -40.89 44.38
C GLU A 103 1.10 -39.74 44.58
N LYS A 104 2.36 -40.07 44.90
CA LYS A 104 3.44 -39.07 44.96
C LYS A 104 3.64 -38.37 43.61
N GLU A 105 3.67 -39.10 42.51
CA GLU A 105 3.81 -38.51 41.17
C GLU A 105 2.62 -37.62 40.81
N VAL A 106 1.39 -38.07 41.10
CA VAL A 106 0.17 -37.27 40.91
C VAL A 106 0.20 -36.00 41.76
N SER A 107 0.68 -36.07 43.01
CA SER A 107 0.81 -34.90 43.88
C SER A 107 1.81 -33.87 43.33
N PHE A 108 2.93 -34.34 42.78
CA PHE A 108 3.94 -33.51 42.16
C PHE A 108 3.44 -32.85 40.87
N LEU A 109 2.78 -33.62 39.99
CA LEU A 109 2.17 -33.10 38.76
C LEU A 109 1.07 -32.09 39.07
N LYS A 110 0.25 -32.32 40.11
CA LYS A 110 -0.77 -31.38 40.57
C LYS A 110 -0.15 -30.07 41.06
N GLN A 111 0.95 -30.13 41.81
CA GLN A 111 1.67 -28.95 42.26
C GLN A 111 2.27 -28.17 41.07
N GLN A 112 2.87 -28.86 40.10
CA GLN A 112 3.36 -28.23 38.87
C GLN A 112 2.24 -27.57 38.07
N LEU A 113 1.10 -28.25 37.90
CA LEU A 113 -0.05 -27.70 37.20
C LEU A 113 -0.59 -26.45 37.91
N GLU A 114 -0.62 -26.45 39.24
CA GLU A 114 -1.07 -25.30 40.01
C GLU A 114 -0.10 -24.11 39.90
N VAL A 115 1.21 -24.35 39.91
CA VAL A 115 2.23 -23.31 39.66
C VAL A 115 2.11 -22.76 38.23
N ALA A 116 1.93 -23.63 37.24
CA ALA A 116 1.73 -23.21 35.85
C ALA A 116 0.42 -22.42 35.67
N SER A 117 -0.66 -22.83 36.35
CA SER A 117 -1.94 -22.14 36.36
C SER A 117 -1.84 -20.75 36.98
N LYS A 118 -1.16 -20.59 38.12
CA LYS A 118 -0.90 -19.27 38.73
C LYS A 118 -0.04 -18.36 37.86
N LYS A 119 0.94 -18.93 37.14
CA LYS A 119 1.73 -18.16 36.15
C LYS A 119 0.86 -17.75 34.96
N SER A 120 -0.01 -18.64 34.48
CA SER A 120 -0.95 -18.35 33.40
C SER A 120 -1.89 -17.21 33.79
N SER A 121 -2.46 -17.23 35.01
CA SER A 121 -3.34 -16.14 35.46
C SER A 121 -2.61 -14.81 35.56
N SER A 122 -1.37 -14.81 36.07
CA SER A 122 -0.56 -13.58 36.13
C SER A 122 -0.21 -13.03 34.74
N LEU A 123 0.01 -13.89 33.75
CA LEU A 123 0.23 -13.46 32.37
C LEU A 123 -1.06 -12.92 31.76
N GLU A 124 -2.20 -13.55 32.04
CA GLU A 124 -3.51 -13.11 31.57
C GLU A 124 -3.87 -11.72 32.14
N ASP A 125 -3.60 -11.47 33.42
CA ASP A 125 -3.74 -10.14 34.03
C ASP A 125 -2.85 -9.10 33.34
N LYS A 126 -1.60 -9.46 33.01
CA LYS A 126 -0.69 -8.56 32.28
C LYS A 126 -1.19 -8.26 30.87
N VAL A 127 -1.77 -9.25 30.18
CA VAL A 127 -2.37 -9.05 28.85
C VAL A 127 -3.54 -8.07 28.98
N ILE A 128 -4.43 -8.25 29.97
CA ILE A 128 -5.55 -7.33 30.21
C ILE A 128 -5.05 -5.90 30.48
N HIS A 129 -4.01 -5.74 31.29
CA HIS A 129 -3.42 -4.42 31.56
C HIS A 129 -2.80 -3.78 30.31
N LEU A 130 -2.11 -4.57 29.48
CA LEU A 130 -1.54 -4.08 28.23
C LEU A 130 -2.63 -3.72 27.23
N ASP A 131 -3.68 -4.52 27.10
CA ASP A 131 -4.83 -4.25 26.25
C ASP A 131 -5.53 -2.95 26.68
N ALA A 132 -5.73 -2.77 28.00
CA ALA A 132 -6.30 -1.52 28.53
C ALA A 132 -5.40 -0.30 28.27
N ALA A 133 -4.08 -0.45 28.38
CA ALA A 133 -3.13 0.63 28.07
C ALA A 133 -3.10 0.96 26.57
N ILE A 134 -3.19 -0.05 25.70
CA ILE A 134 -3.27 0.12 24.25
C ILE A 134 -4.58 0.85 23.88
N GLU A 135 -5.71 0.44 24.44
CA GLU A 135 -7.00 1.11 24.20
C GLU A 135 -6.97 2.57 24.66
N GLU A 136 -6.35 2.88 25.80
CA GLU A 136 -6.17 4.27 26.26
C GLU A 136 -5.23 5.07 25.33
N CYS A 137 -4.13 4.50 24.88
CA CYS A 137 -3.25 5.13 23.88
C CYS A 137 -3.98 5.39 22.55
N LEU A 138 -4.77 4.42 22.08
CA LEU A 138 -5.58 4.56 20.87
C LEU A 138 -6.68 5.63 21.06
N ARG A 139 -7.28 5.72 22.25
CA ARG A 139 -8.25 6.77 22.58
C ARG A 139 -7.60 8.15 22.56
N GLN A 140 -6.42 8.31 23.15
CA GLN A 140 -5.67 9.57 23.13
C GLN A 140 -5.26 9.96 21.70
N LEU A 141 -4.81 9.01 20.89
CA LEU A 141 -4.50 9.25 19.49
C LEU A 141 -5.73 9.70 18.70
N ARG A 142 -6.89 9.07 18.93
CA ARG A 142 -8.15 9.48 18.32
C ARG A 142 -8.56 10.88 18.74
N GLN A 143 -8.50 11.18 20.04
CA GLN A 143 -8.85 12.50 20.56
C GLN A 143 -7.93 13.60 20.01
N THR A 144 -6.61 13.41 20.05
CA THR A 144 -5.66 14.39 19.52
C THR A 144 -5.81 14.61 18.02
N LYS A 145 -6.14 13.55 17.27
CA LYS A 145 -6.48 13.67 15.85
C LYS A 145 -7.77 14.47 15.65
N GLU A 146 -8.83 14.18 16.40
CA GLU A 146 -10.10 14.90 16.32
C GLU A 146 -9.95 16.37 16.71
N ASP A 147 -9.19 16.68 17.77
CA ASP A 147 -8.89 18.05 18.20
C ASP A 147 -8.10 18.82 17.12
N GLN A 148 -7.13 18.16 16.46
CA GLN A 148 -6.37 18.76 15.37
C GLN A 148 -7.23 18.94 14.11
N GLU A 149 -8.09 17.97 13.78
CA GLU A 149 -9.05 18.08 12.68
C GLU A 149 -10.02 19.24 12.93
N GLN A 150 -10.56 19.36 14.14
CA GLN A 150 -11.42 20.48 14.52
C GLN A 150 -10.69 21.82 14.41
N LYS A 151 -9.45 21.91 14.92
CA LYS A 151 -8.64 23.14 14.81
C LYS A 151 -8.37 23.53 13.36
N VAL A 152 -8.09 22.55 12.49
CA VAL A 152 -7.93 22.79 11.06
C VAL A 152 -9.24 23.27 10.43
N HIS A 153 -10.37 22.64 10.77
CA HIS A 153 -11.69 23.07 10.29
C HIS A 153 -12.00 24.50 10.74
N ASP A 154 -11.74 24.86 12.00
CA ASP A 154 -11.96 26.22 12.52
C ASP A 154 -11.09 27.25 11.80
N VAL A 155 -9.81 26.94 11.54
CA VAL A 155 -8.90 27.81 10.76
C VAL A 155 -9.39 27.96 9.33
N ILE A 156 -9.85 26.89 8.68
CA ILE A 156 -10.42 26.93 7.34
C ILE A 156 -11.67 27.82 7.33
N ILE A 157 -12.62 27.61 8.25
CA ILE A 157 -13.86 28.41 8.32
C ILE A 157 -13.53 29.90 8.51
N LYS A 158 -12.61 30.21 9.43
CA LYS A 158 -12.19 31.60 9.65
C LYS A 158 -11.57 32.20 8.40
N LYS A 159 -10.68 31.47 7.72
CA LYS A 159 -10.08 31.92 6.47
C LYS A 159 -11.13 32.07 5.37
N THR A 160 -12.06 31.13 5.20
CA THR A 160 -13.15 31.25 4.24
C THR A 160 -13.97 32.52 4.48
N HIS A 161 -14.30 32.84 5.74
CA HIS A 161 -15.00 34.09 6.06
C HIS A 161 -14.16 35.34 5.76
N GLU A 162 -12.85 35.33 6.05
CA GLU A 162 -11.94 36.43 5.68
C GLU A 162 -11.93 36.66 4.16
N TRP A 163 -11.81 35.58 3.37
CA TRP A 163 -11.81 35.64 1.91
C TRP A 163 -13.17 36.06 1.34
N GLU A 164 -14.27 35.62 1.95
CA GLU A 164 -15.62 36.08 1.59
C GLU A 164 -15.80 37.58 1.87
N SER A 165 -15.31 38.07 3.00
CA SER A 165 -15.32 39.50 3.34
C SER A 165 -14.52 40.32 2.32
N GLU A 166 -13.26 39.92 2.05
CA GLU A 166 -12.41 40.59 1.06
C GLU A 166 -13.03 40.54 -0.35
N LYS A 167 -13.62 39.41 -0.72
CA LYS A 167 -14.34 39.27 -2.00
C LYS A 167 -15.51 40.25 -2.08
N THR A 168 -16.34 40.35 -1.05
CA THR A 168 -17.47 41.30 -1.05
C THR A 168 -16.98 42.76 -1.10
N GLU A 169 -15.88 43.08 -0.43
CA GLU A 169 -15.29 44.41 -0.49
C GLU A 169 -14.76 44.75 -1.89
N LEU A 170 -14.08 43.81 -2.55
CA LEU A 170 -13.65 43.96 -3.94
C LEU A 170 -14.85 44.06 -4.90
N GLU A 171 -15.91 43.29 -4.69
CA GLU A 171 -17.16 43.40 -5.47
C GLU A 171 -17.80 44.79 -5.31
N ILE A 172 -17.82 45.34 -4.09
CA ILE A 172 -18.30 46.71 -3.83
C ILE A 172 -17.42 47.74 -4.56
N GLN A 173 -16.09 47.60 -4.50
CA GLN A 173 -15.17 48.50 -5.21
C GLN A 173 -15.36 48.44 -6.73
N LEU A 174 -15.58 47.25 -7.29
CA LEU A 174 -15.89 47.08 -8.72
C LEU A 174 -17.20 47.77 -9.10
N ILE A 175 -18.26 47.63 -8.29
CA ILE A 175 -19.54 48.31 -8.52
C ILE A 175 -19.34 49.83 -8.46
N GLN A 176 -18.58 50.34 -7.49
CA GLN A 176 -18.31 51.78 -7.36
C GLN A 176 -17.52 52.32 -8.55
N LEU A 177 -16.47 51.62 -8.99
CA LEU A 177 -15.68 52.01 -10.17
C LEU A 177 -16.54 51.99 -11.43
N ARG A 178 -17.42 51.00 -11.58
CA ARG A 178 -18.37 50.93 -12.70
C ARG A 178 -19.31 52.13 -12.71
N ALA A 179 -19.90 52.47 -11.56
CA ALA A 179 -20.77 53.64 -11.44
C ALA A 179 -20.01 54.96 -11.73
N GLN A 180 -18.75 55.09 -11.31
CA GLN A 180 -17.92 56.25 -11.65
C GLN A 180 -17.63 56.34 -13.14
N MET A 181 -17.39 55.21 -13.81
CA MET A 181 -17.18 55.17 -15.27
C MET A 181 -18.47 55.53 -16.03
N GLU A 182 -19.62 55.03 -15.58
CA GLU A 182 -20.93 55.36 -16.15
C GLU A 182 -21.25 56.85 -15.96
N ALA A 183 -21.05 57.41 -14.77
CA ALA A 183 -21.23 58.84 -14.52
C ALA A 183 -20.28 59.72 -15.37
N LYS A 184 -19.02 59.31 -15.55
CA LYS A 184 -18.07 60.01 -16.44
C LYS A 184 -18.49 59.91 -17.90
N ALA A 185 -19.01 58.77 -18.34
CA ALA A 185 -19.54 58.60 -19.69
C ALA A 185 -20.80 59.46 -19.92
N GLU A 186 -21.70 59.56 -18.95
CA GLU A 186 -22.87 60.44 -18.99
C GLU A 186 -22.46 61.92 -19.06
N ILE A 187 -21.45 62.34 -18.30
CA ILE A 187 -20.91 63.70 -18.38
C ILE A 187 -20.29 63.96 -19.75
N SER A 188 -19.48 63.04 -20.28
CA SER A 188 -18.87 63.17 -21.61
C SER A 188 -19.93 63.26 -22.71
N THR A 189 -20.94 62.40 -22.68
CA THR A 189 -22.02 62.41 -23.69
C THR A 189 -22.92 63.64 -23.56
N SER A 190 -23.11 64.18 -22.35
CA SER A 190 -23.82 65.45 -22.14
C SER A 190 -23.04 66.65 -22.70
N PHE A 191 -21.71 66.66 -22.51
CA PHE A 191 -20.82 67.68 -23.05
C PHE A 191 -20.75 67.61 -24.58
N ASP A 192 -20.62 66.41 -25.14
CA ASP A 192 -20.65 66.20 -26.58
C ASP A 192 -21.98 66.66 -27.19
N ARG A 193 -23.12 66.40 -26.51
CA ARG A 193 -24.44 66.90 -26.92
C ARG A 193 -24.53 68.44 -26.89
N GLU A 194 -23.99 69.06 -25.85
CA GLU A 194 -23.99 70.53 -25.73
C GLU A 194 -23.10 71.19 -26.81
N LEU A 195 -21.95 70.57 -27.12
CA LEU A 195 -21.10 70.98 -28.23
C LEU A 195 -21.79 70.82 -29.58
N CYS A 196 -22.43 69.68 -29.85
CA CYS A 196 -23.20 69.47 -31.08
C CYS A 196 -24.29 70.53 -31.26
N SER A 197 -25.06 70.83 -30.20
CA SER A 197 -26.09 71.87 -30.26
C SER A 197 -25.52 73.27 -30.54
N LYS A 198 -24.36 73.62 -29.96
CA LYS A 198 -23.68 74.89 -30.26
C LYS A 198 -23.19 74.93 -31.71
N ILE A 199 -22.62 73.85 -32.22
CA ILE A 199 -22.18 73.75 -33.61
C ILE A 199 -23.38 73.92 -34.55
N GLU A 200 -24.50 73.25 -34.30
CA GLU A 200 -25.74 73.39 -35.09
C GLU A 200 -26.23 74.84 -35.10
N SER A 201 -26.28 75.52 -33.94
CA SER A 201 -26.70 76.92 -33.87
C SER A 201 -25.79 77.88 -34.64
N LEU A 202 -24.47 77.65 -34.63
CA LEU A 202 -23.51 78.43 -35.39
C LEU A 202 -23.59 78.14 -36.89
N GLU A 203 -23.90 76.91 -37.28
CA GLU A 203 -24.16 76.55 -38.67
C GLU A 203 -25.42 77.20 -39.20
N GLU A 204 -26.49 77.26 -38.40
CA GLU A 204 -27.72 77.98 -38.73
C GLU A 204 -27.45 79.48 -38.90
N GLU A 205 -26.73 80.12 -37.96
CA GLU A 205 -26.35 81.53 -38.06
C GLU A 205 -25.48 81.79 -39.30
N LYS A 206 -24.52 80.92 -39.59
CA LYS A 206 -23.68 81.01 -40.79
C LYS A 206 -24.51 80.89 -42.08
N CYS A 207 -25.51 80.01 -42.12
CA CYS A 207 -26.43 79.92 -43.24
C CYS A 207 -27.27 81.20 -43.39
N ALA A 208 -27.82 81.71 -42.28
CA ALA A 208 -28.57 82.97 -42.29
C ALA A 208 -27.72 84.16 -42.76
N LEU A 209 -26.46 84.26 -42.31
CA LEU A 209 -25.53 85.30 -42.75
C LEU A 209 -25.15 85.16 -44.23
N LYS A 210 -24.98 83.92 -44.72
CA LYS A 210 -24.76 83.67 -46.15
C LYS A 210 -25.95 84.11 -47.00
N ASP A 211 -27.16 83.81 -46.55
CA ASP A 211 -28.38 84.20 -47.25
C ASP A 211 -28.52 85.73 -47.26
N GLN A 212 -28.25 86.40 -46.13
CA GLN A 212 -28.21 87.87 -46.07
C GLN A 212 -27.18 88.45 -47.03
N LEU A 213 -25.96 87.90 -47.09
CA LEU A 213 -24.93 88.34 -48.01
C LEU A 213 -25.35 88.16 -49.47
N ALA A 214 -25.99 87.03 -49.81
CA ALA A 214 -26.51 86.78 -51.15
C ALA A 214 -27.62 87.78 -51.53
N THR A 215 -28.54 88.08 -50.60
CA THR A 215 -29.58 89.10 -50.84
C THR A 215 -28.99 90.48 -51.04
N LEU A 216 -28.04 90.90 -50.21
CA LEU A 216 -27.37 92.20 -50.33
C LEU A 216 -26.57 92.31 -51.64
N ALA A 217 -25.92 91.22 -52.07
CA ALA A 217 -25.23 91.18 -53.34
C ALA A 217 -26.20 91.33 -54.52
N GLY A 218 -27.37 90.68 -54.46
CA GLY A 218 -28.45 90.84 -55.45
C GLY A 218 -28.98 92.27 -55.49
N ASP A 219 -29.21 92.89 -54.33
CA ASP A 219 -29.67 94.28 -54.24
C ASP A 219 -28.65 95.26 -54.81
N LEU A 220 -27.36 95.08 -54.53
CA LEU A 220 -26.29 95.89 -55.12
C LEU A 220 -26.23 95.74 -56.64
N GLN A 221 -26.40 94.53 -57.17
CA GLN A 221 -26.47 94.31 -58.62
C GLN A 221 -27.70 95.01 -59.22
N LEU A 222 -28.87 94.92 -58.57
CA LEU A 222 -30.08 95.59 -59.02
C LEU A 222 -29.88 97.12 -59.01
N ARG A 223 -29.29 97.68 -57.96
CA ARG A 223 -28.96 99.12 -57.88
C ARG A 223 -27.98 99.53 -58.96
N THR A 224 -27.00 98.69 -59.28
CA THR A 224 -26.06 98.95 -60.38
C THR A 224 -26.80 99.01 -61.72
N LEU A 225 -27.68 98.04 -61.99
CA LEU A 225 -28.50 98.03 -63.22
C LEU A 225 -29.49 99.19 -63.28
N GLU A 226 -30.10 99.58 -62.15
CA GLU A 226 -30.96 100.77 -62.07
C GLU A 226 -30.17 102.04 -62.41
N LEU A 227 -28.96 102.18 -61.86
CA LEU A 227 -28.08 103.31 -62.17
C LEU A 227 -27.67 103.31 -63.64
N GLU A 228 -27.30 102.16 -64.22
CA GLU A 228 -26.99 102.03 -65.65
C GLU A 228 -28.17 102.39 -66.55
N LEU A 229 -29.40 102.03 -66.15
CA LEU A 229 -30.60 102.42 -66.88
C LEU A 229 -30.86 103.93 -66.77
N ILE A 230 -30.68 104.51 -65.58
CA ILE A 230 -30.81 105.95 -65.36
C ILE A 230 -29.76 106.72 -66.15
N THR A 231 -28.50 106.28 -66.16
CA THR A 231 -27.44 106.93 -66.94
C THR A 231 -27.72 106.81 -68.44
N SER A 232 -28.11 105.63 -68.93
CA SER A 232 -28.47 105.43 -70.35
C SER A 232 -29.68 106.28 -70.78
N THR A 233 -30.71 106.38 -69.94
CA THR A 233 -31.88 107.24 -70.22
C THR A 233 -31.54 108.73 -70.17
N ALA A 234 -30.72 109.16 -69.22
CA ALA A 234 -30.21 110.54 -69.16
C ALA A 234 -29.33 110.86 -70.38
N GLU A 235 -28.46 109.94 -70.80
CA GLU A 235 -27.65 110.07 -72.01
C GLU A 235 -28.53 110.15 -73.28
N ALA A 236 -29.57 109.33 -73.39
CA ALA A 236 -30.51 109.37 -74.51
C ALA A 236 -31.27 110.70 -74.56
N ALA A 237 -31.74 111.19 -73.40
CA ALA A 237 -32.39 112.49 -73.28
C ALA A 237 -31.43 113.64 -73.65
N SER A 238 -30.17 113.57 -73.20
CA SER A 238 -29.12 114.55 -73.56
C SER A 238 -28.81 114.53 -75.07
N LYS A 239 -28.69 113.34 -75.68
CA LYS A 239 -28.52 113.19 -77.13
C LYS A 239 -29.71 113.77 -77.91
N GLN A 240 -30.94 113.54 -77.44
CA GLN A 240 -32.14 114.13 -78.03
C GLN A 240 -32.15 115.65 -77.87
N HIS A 241 -31.83 116.18 -76.68
CA HIS A 241 -31.75 117.60 -76.42
C HIS A 241 -30.70 118.27 -77.32
N LEU A 242 -29.52 117.65 -77.48
CA LEU A 242 -28.47 118.11 -78.39
C LEU A 242 -28.96 118.15 -79.84
N ASN A 243 -29.70 117.13 -80.30
CA ASN A 243 -30.31 117.12 -81.64
C ASN A 243 -31.41 118.18 -81.78
N ASN A 244 -32.23 118.40 -80.75
CA ASN A 244 -33.23 119.46 -80.72
C ASN A 244 -32.58 120.84 -80.77
N ILE A 245 -31.52 121.09 -79.99
CA ILE A 245 -30.71 122.31 -80.08
C ILE A 245 -30.21 122.49 -81.51
N LYS A 246 -29.58 121.47 -82.12
CA LYS A 246 -29.10 121.55 -83.52
C LYS A 246 -30.21 121.90 -84.52
N ARG A 247 -31.43 121.40 -84.30
CA ARG A 247 -32.60 121.74 -85.13
C ARG A 247 -33.07 123.17 -84.87
N VAL A 248 -33.12 123.60 -83.61
CA VAL A 248 -33.48 124.97 -83.22
C VAL A 248 -32.47 125.96 -83.79
N THR A 249 -31.17 125.73 -83.65
CA THR A 249 -30.15 126.63 -84.23
C THR A 249 -30.24 126.70 -85.75
N LYS A 250 -30.57 125.59 -86.42
CA LYS A 250 -30.85 125.59 -87.87
C LYS A 250 -32.12 126.39 -88.20
N LEU A 251 -33.22 126.19 -87.47
CA LEU A 251 -34.46 126.96 -87.66
C LEU A 251 -34.27 128.44 -87.32
N GLU A 252 -33.48 128.78 -86.31
CA GLU A 252 -33.11 130.15 -85.97
C GLU A 252 -32.32 130.80 -87.09
N ALA A 253 -31.37 130.08 -87.70
CA ALA A 253 -30.65 130.53 -88.89
C ALA A 253 -31.61 130.77 -90.07
N GLU A 254 -32.53 129.84 -90.34
CA GLU A 254 -33.58 130.00 -91.37
C GLU A 254 -34.52 131.19 -91.07
N CYS A 255 -34.94 131.38 -89.81
CA CYS A 255 -35.75 132.51 -89.37
C CYS A 255 -34.99 133.84 -89.47
N CYS A 256 -33.69 133.86 -89.15
CA CYS A 256 -32.83 135.01 -89.34
C CYS A 256 -32.68 135.34 -90.84
N GLN A 257 -32.58 134.33 -91.70
CA GLN A 257 -32.53 134.49 -93.15
C GLN A 257 -33.86 135.02 -93.70
N LEU A 258 -35.00 134.47 -93.28
CA LEU A 258 -36.33 135.00 -93.62
C LEU A 258 -36.54 136.43 -93.12
N ARG A 259 -36.07 136.77 -91.91
CA ARG A 259 -36.10 138.15 -91.39
C ARG A 259 -35.21 139.08 -92.22
N ALA A 260 -34.05 138.62 -92.66
CA ALA A 260 -33.18 139.38 -93.55
C ALA A 260 -33.85 139.60 -94.93
N ASP A 261 -34.52 138.59 -95.47
CA ASP A 261 -35.21 138.67 -96.76
C ASP A 261 -36.51 139.51 -96.68
N ALA A 262 -37.22 139.48 -95.53
CA ALA A 262 -38.35 140.38 -95.25
C ALA A 262 -37.89 141.85 -95.09
N ARG A 263 -36.72 142.09 -94.50
CA ARG A 263 -36.13 143.44 -94.45
C ARG A 263 -35.70 143.91 -95.84
N LYS A 264 -35.16 143.02 -96.69
CA LYS A 264 -34.83 143.32 -98.10
C LYS A 264 -36.07 143.58 -98.97
N SER A 265 -37.22 142.96 -98.68
CA SER A 265 -38.48 143.26 -99.37
C SER A 265 -39.13 144.57 -98.87
N SER A 266 -38.90 144.96 -97.60
CA SER A 266 -39.32 146.27 -97.07
C SER A 266 -38.43 147.45 -97.51
N LEU A 267 -37.17 147.18 -97.88
CA LEU A 267 -36.16 148.17 -98.31
C LEU A 267 -36.20 148.45 -99.84
N ALA A 268 -37.35 148.24 -100.48
CA ALA A 268 -37.61 148.67 -101.86
C ALA A 268 -38.67 149.78 -101.97
N HIS A 269 -39.28 150.19 -100.84
CA HIS A 269 -40.23 151.30 -100.82
C HIS A 269 -39.75 152.38 -99.86
N GLU A 270 -39.24 153.45 -100.48
CA GLU A 270 -39.00 154.79 -99.92
C GLU A 270 -37.66 155.08 -99.22
N GLN A 271 -36.70 155.49 -100.06
CA GLN A 271 -35.56 156.33 -99.72
C GLN A 271 -35.99 157.80 -99.47
N LYS A 272 -35.19 158.49 -98.65
CA LYS A 272 -34.88 159.95 -98.66
C LYS A 272 -35.66 160.83 -97.67
N LEU A 273 -35.10 161.00 -96.46
CA LEU A 273 -34.99 162.26 -95.72
C LEU A 273 -33.87 162.15 -94.64
N ILE A 274 -32.65 162.63 -95.00
CA ILE A 274 -31.75 163.59 -94.29
C ILE A 274 -31.84 163.66 -92.75
N SER A 275 -30.80 163.78 -91.91
CA SER A 275 -29.34 163.64 -91.92
C SER A 275 -28.81 163.92 -90.49
N ASN A 276 -27.67 163.28 -90.15
CA ASN A 276 -26.60 163.66 -89.21
C ASN A 276 -26.75 163.50 -87.68
N SER A 277 -26.02 162.52 -87.13
CA SER A 277 -24.70 162.70 -86.47
C SER A 277 -24.13 161.34 -86.02
N HIS A 278 -23.25 160.69 -86.79
CA HIS A 278 -21.82 160.40 -86.49
C HIS A 278 -21.53 160.09 -84.99
N TYR A 279 -20.97 158.95 -84.55
CA TYR A 279 -19.74 158.28 -85.03
C TYR A 279 -19.58 156.84 -84.44
N ALA A 280 -19.21 155.88 -85.30
CA ALA A 280 -18.52 154.56 -85.13
C ALA A 280 -18.87 153.62 -83.94
N GLU A 281 -19.37 152.37 -84.10
CA GLU A 281 -18.78 151.19 -84.80
C GLU A 281 -17.48 150.72 -84.10
N SER A 282 -17.28 149.49 -83.62
CA SER A 282 -17.74 148.14 -83.98
C SER A 282 -17.62 147.19 -82.75
N VAL A 283 -18.52 146.21 -82.52
CA VAL A 283 -18.42 144.76 -82.90
C VAL A 283 -17.02 144.20 -82.58
N ILE A 284 -16.78 143.11 -81.82
CA ILE A 284 -17.36 141.76 -81.85
C ILE A 284 -17.12 141.08 -80.48
N ASP A 285 -18.13 140.33 -80.04
CA ASP A 285 -18.14 139.41 -78.90
C ASP A 285 -17.68 138.01 -79.35
N SER A 286 -17.10 137.28 -78.39
CA SER A 286 -17.03 135.82 -78.29
C SER A 286 -15.80 135.04 -78.80
N GLN A 287 -15.05 134.57 -77.80
CA GLN A 287 -14.80 133.17 -77.45
C GLN A 287 -13.97 132.25 -78.38
N SER A 288 -12.92 131.73 -77.73
CA SER A 288 -12.35 130.38 -77.81
C SER A 288 -11.35 130.10 -78.94
N ASP A 289 -10.08 129.89 -78.56
CA ASP A 289 -9.31 128.65 -78.81
C ASP A 289 -7.80 128.92 -78.58
N ALA A 290 -7.18 128.16 -77.68
CA ALA A 290 -5.74 127.86 -77.65
C ALA A 290 -5.45 126.87 -76.51
N GLY A 291 -5.26 125.60 -76.87
CA GLY A 291 -4.66 124.59 -76.00
C GLY A 291 -3.13 124.65 -76.03
N GLU A 292 -2.53 124.21 -74.93
CA GLU A 292 -1.15 123.68 -74.80
C GLU A 292 -1.23 122.61 -73.69
N GLU A 293 -1.13 121.31 -74.00
CA GLU A 293 0.11 120.55 -74.19
C GLU A 293 0.85 120.23 -72.85
N PHE A 294 0.61 119.04 -72.25
CA PHE A 294 1.69 118.19 -71.72
C PHE A 294 1.24 116.76 -71.32
N LEU A 295 1.75 115.79 -72.08
CA LEU A 295 2.21 114.42 -71.75
C LEU A 295 1.45 113.47 -70.77
N SER A 296 1.03 112.35 -71.36
CA SER A 296 1.45 110.98 -71.03
C SER A 296 0.81 110.21 -69.85
N LEU A 297 -0.02 109.24 -70.25
CA LEU A 297 0.08 107.80 -69.93
C LEU A 297 0.08 107.37 -68.45
N ASP A 298 -1.13 107.01 -68.02
CA ASP A 298 -1.53 105.75 -67.38
C ASP A 298 -1.23 105.49 -65.88
N ASN A 299 -2.24 104.87 -65.27
CA ASN A 299 -2.27 104.14 -64.00
C ASN A 299 -2.32 104.93 -62.68
N GLY A 300 -3.51 104.99 -62.08
CA GLY A 300 -3.68 105.52 -60.72
C GLY A 300 -5.12 105.61 -60.24
N GLN A 301 -5.68 104.46 -59.89
CA GLN A 301 -6.87 104.23 -59.07
C GLN A 301 -7.29 105.42 -58.17
N SER A 302 -8.54 105.86 -58.35
CA SER A 302 -9.24 106.88 -57.56
C SER A 302 -9.10 106.71 -56.04
N TYR A 303 -8.42 107.67 -55.39
CA TYR A 303 -8.62 108.00 -53.98
C TYR A 303 -9.45 109.28 -53.92
N SER A 304 -10.74 109.17 -53.60
CA SER A 304 -11.52 110.22 -52.94
C SER A 304 -12.97 109.75 -52.88
N ASP A 305 -13.32 109.01 -51.83
CA ASP A 305 -14.67 108.95 -51.25
C ASP A 305 -14.60 108.11 -49.96
N SER A 306 -14.04 108.70 -48.90
CA SER A 306 -13.92 108.05 -47.58
C SER A 306 -14.22 109.01 -46.42
N TRP A 307 -15.24 109.86 -46.59
CA TRP A 307 -15.81 110.65 -45.49
C TRP A 307 -17.35 110.61 -45.43
N SER A 308 -18.02 110.11 -46.47
CA SER A 308 -19.49 110.10 -46.56
C SER A 308 -20.16 108.83 -46.02
N SER A 309 -19.40 107.75 -45.79
CA SER A 309 -19.96 106.44 -45.39
C SER A 309 -19.86 106.12 -43.88
N ILE A 310 -19.11 106.91 -43.10
CA ILE A 310 -19.06 106.78 -41.62
C ILE A 310 -20.30 107.45 -40.99
N LEU A 311 -20.70 108.62 -41.49
CA LEU A 311 -21.83 109.39 -40.94
C LEU A 311 -23.20 108.75 -41.18
N ILE A 312 -23.36 107.93 -42.22
CA ILE A 312 -24.65 107.27 -42.54
C ILE A 312 -24.82 105.95 -41.75
N ALA A 313 -23.74 105.23 -41.45
CA ALA A 313 -23.79 104.01 -40.64
C ALA A 313 -23.98 104.28 -39.14
N GLU A 314 -23.58 105.48 -38.67
CA GLU A 314 -23.75 105.93 -37.27
C GLU A 314 -25.19 106.40 -36.98
N LEU A 315 -25.92 106.89 -38.01
CA LEU A 315 -27.31 107.32 -37.88
C LEU A 315 -28.34 106.18 -37.86
N ASP A 316 -28.00 104.97 -38.34
CA ASP A 316 -28.92 103.83 -38.37
C ASP A 316 -28.94 103.04 -37.04
N LYS A 317 -27.95 103.26 -36.16
CA LYS A 317 -27.94 102.73 -34.78
C LYS A 317 -28.81 103.53 -33.82
N PHE A 318 -29.15 104.79 -34.11
CA PHE A 318 -29.99 105.62 -33.23
C PHE A 318 -31.51 105.51 -33.49
N ARG A 319 -31.92 104.81 -34.57
CA ARG A 319 -33.34 104.76 -35.00
C ARG A 319 -34.15 103.59 -34.44
N LYS A 320 -33.52 102.58 -33.82
CA LYS A 320 -34.22 101.40 -33.27
C LYS A 320 -34.43 101.41 -31.76
N GLU A 321 -34.03 102.46 -31.04
CA GLU A 321 -34.09 102.52 -29.57
C GLU A 321 -34.83 103.75 -29.01
N LYS A 322 -35.95 104.15 -29.63
CA LYS A 322 -36.86 105.12 -29.00
C LYS A 322 -38.32 104.96 -29.42
N ALA A 323 -38.85 103.76 -29.23
CA ALA A 323 -40.28 103.55 -29.07
C ALA A 323 -40.58 103.48 -27.57
N ASN A 324 -40.86 104.62 -26.93
CA ASN A 324 -41.76 104.80 -25.77
C ASN A 324 -41.64 106.22 -25.17
N ALA A 325 -42.79 106.77 -24.77
CA ALA A 325 -43.06 108.09 -24.13
C ALA A 325 -43.19 109.29 -25.10
N ARG A 326 -44.39 109.62 -25.62
CA ARG A 326 -45.52 110.39 -25.04
C ARG A 326 -45.27 111.90 -24.84
N HIS A 327 -46.10 112.65 -25.57
CA HIS A 327 -46.76 113.93 -25.25
C HIS A 327 -46.21 115.29 -25.76
N VAL A 328 -47.18 116.03 -26.33
CA VAL A 328 -47.35 117.49 -26.52
C VAL A 328 -46.94 118.08 -27.89
N THR A 329 -47.97 118.21 -28.72
CA THR A 329 -48.12 119.18 -29.82
C THR A 329 -48.30 120.60 -29.29
N THR A 330 -47.58 121.59 -29.84
CA THR A 330 -48.07 122.98 -29.92
C THR A 330 -47.55 123.65 -31.19
N SER A 331 -48.49 124.03 -32.04
CA SER A 331 -48.37 124.89 -33.22
C SER A 331 -48.05 126.34 -32.81
N MET A 332 -47.17 127.04 -33.52
CA MET A 332 -47.06 128.50 -33.43
C MET A 332 -46.98 129.10 -34.83
N GLU A 333 -48.14 129.61 -35.24
CA GLU A 333 -48.46 130.34 -36.45
C GLU A 333 -47.94 131.78 -36.33
N ILE A 334 -47.14 132.23 -37.31
CA ILE A 334 -46.48 133.54 -37.29
C ILE A 334 -47.40 134.55 -37.99
N HIS A 335 -48.13 135.37 -37.22
CA HIS A 335 -48.94 136.49 -37.73
C HIS A 335 -48.05 137.72 -38.01
N LEU A 336 -47.40 137.75 -39.18
CA LEU A 336 -46.52 138.84 -39.63
C LEU A 336 -47.25 139.97 -40.39
N MET A 337 -48.58 139.96 -40.47
CA MET A 337 -49.34 140.86 -41.36
C MET A 337 -50.30 141.84 -40.63
N ASP A 338 -50.42 141.77 -39.30
CA ASP A 338 -51.40 142.60 -38.56
C ASP A 338 -50.86 143.99 -38.12
N ASP A 339 -49.54 144.16 -37.97
CA ASP A 339 -48.94 145.43 -37.49
C ASP A 339 -48.91 146.55 -38.55
N PHE A 340 -49.15 146.25 -39.83
CA PHE A 340 -49.16 147.25 -40.91
C PHE A 340 -50.52 147.93 -41.13
N LEU A 341 -51.62 147.34 -40.63
CA LEU A 341 -52.98 147.89 -40.76
C LEU A 341 -53.36 148.90 -39.65
N GLU A 342 -52.63 148.95 -38.54
CA GLU A 342 -52.88 149.94 -37.47
C GLU A 342 -52.26 151.31 -37.77
N MET A 343 -51.21 151.38 -38.59
CA MET A 343 -50.51 152.63 -38.92
C MET A 343 -51.15 153.42 -40.09
N GLU A 344 -52.14 152.84 -40.77
CA GLU A 344 -52.92 153.52 -41.83
C GLU A 344 -54.20 154.21 -41.28
N LYS A 345 -54.59 153.94 -40.02
CA LYS A 345 -55.71 154.58 -39.33
C LYS A 345 -55.38 155.88 -38.59
N LEU A 346 -54.10 156.25 -38.47
CA LEU A 346 -53.67 157.43 -37.69
C LEU A 346 -53.37 158.69 -38.54
N VAL A 347 -53.67 158.68 -39.84
CA VAL A 347 -53.35 159.79 -40.78
C VAL A 347 -54.60 160.38 -41.46
N ALA A 348 -55.80 160.15 -40.94
CA ALA A 348 -57.03 160.73 -41.49
C ALA A 348 -57.99 161.25 -40.40
N LEU A 349 -57.93 162.56 -40.08
CA LEU A 349 -59.07 163.51 -40.07
C LEU A 349 -58.67 164.88 -39.45
N PRO A 350 -59.38 165.98 -39.82
CA PRO A 350 -58.93 167.38 -39.75
C PRO A 350 -59.56 168.22 -38.61
N GLU A 351 -59.27 169.54 -38.65
CA GLU A 351 -59.97 170.69 -38.02
C GLU A 351 -59.58 171.03 -36.56
N THR A 352 -59.46 172.28 -36.07
CA THR A 352 -59.64 173.67 -36.52
C THR A 352 -59.14 174.62 -35.41
N ASP A 353 -59.16 175.93 -35.68
CA ASP A 353 -59.29 177.07 -34.75
C ASP A 353 -58.05 177.89 -34.34
N HIS A 354 -57.78 178.92 -35.16
CA HIS A 354 -57.48 180.26 -34.65
C HIS A 354 -58.43 181.27 -35.28
N GLY A 355 -59.33 181.84 -34.47
CA GLY A 355 -60.22 182.93 -34.84
C GLY A 355 -60.74 183.70 -33.61
N SER A 356 -60.95 185.01 -33.79
CA SER A 356 -61.44 186.07 -32.87
C SER A 356 -60.36 186.88 -32.14
N SER A 357 -60.37 188.21 -32.04
CA SER A 357 -61.25 189.33 -32.51
C SER A 357 -60.36 190.61 -32.57
N SER A 358 -60.44 191.58 -33.49
CA SER A 358 -61.50 192.53 -33.89
C SER A 358 -61.76 193.69 -32.90
N ILE A 359 -61.42 194.93 -33.36
CA ILE A 359 -62.14 196.23 -33.23
C ILE A 359 -61.99 197.06 -31.92
N VAL A 360 -61.82 198.41 -31.86
CA VAL A 360 -61.72 199.58 -32.78
C VAL A 360 -61.37 200.83 -31.92
N HIS A 361 -60.85 201.90 -32.53
CA HIS A 361 -61.29 203.34 -32.46
C HIS A 361 -60.21 204.19 -33.18
N ASP A 362 -60.50 205.16 -34.04
CA ASP A 362 -61.45 206.28 -33.88
C ASP A 362 -62.13 206.72 -35.19
N ASP A 363 -63.37 207.19 -35.01
CA ASP A 363 -64.21 207.96 -35.94
C ASP A 363 -64.06 209.47 -35.66
N ASP A 364 -64.25 210.24 -36.74
CA ASP A 364 -64.88 211.56 -36.83
C ASP A 364 -64.27 212.80 -36.14
N LEU A 365 -63.75 213.69 -37.01
CA LEU A 365 -63.65 215.14 -36.84
C LEU A 365 -64.96 215.80 -37.35
N ASP A 366 -65.76 216.38 -36.45
CA ASP A 366 -66.71 217.46 -36.80
C ASP A 366 -66.42 218.70 -35.93
N HIS A 367 -66.18 219.83 -36.60
CA HIS A 367 -65.70 221.09 -36.01
C HIS A 367 -66.88 221.99 -35.61
N THR A 368 -67.13 222.13 -34.30
CA THR A 368 -67.71 223.34 -33.67
C THR A 368 -67.00 223.47 -32.29
N SER A 369 -66.49 224.58 -31.76
CA SER A 369 -66.88 225.98 -31.84
C SER A 369 -65.81 226.90 -31.18
N THR A 370 -65.62 228.09 -31.76
CA THR A 370 -65.43 229.39 -31.08
C THR A 370 -64.13 229.74 -30.29
N GLY A 371 -63.38 230.71 -30.84
CA GLY A 371 -62.62 231.76 -30.11
C GLY A 371 -61.10 231.59 -30.09
N GLU A 372 -60.26 232.46 -30.68
CA GLU A 372 -60.21 233.90 -30.40
C GLU A 372 -60.80 234.20 -29.00
N SER A 373 -60.07 233.95 -27.89
CA SER A 373 -58.59 233.91 -27.71
C SER A 373 -57.98 232.66 -26.98
N SER A 374 -57.48 231.68 -27.78
CA SER A 374 -56.18 230.94 -27.82
C SER A 374 -55.66 229.88 -26.77
N SER A 375 -55.77 228.57 -27.15
CA SER A 375 -54.83 227.39 -27.14
C SER A 375 -53.74 227.12 -26.06
N ARG A 376 -54.03 226.24 -25.06
CA ARG A 376 -52.99 225.51 -24.29
C ARG A 376 -53.40 224.16 -23.65
N LYS A 377 -54.69 223.84 -23.50
CA LYS A 377 -55.13 222.70 -22.66
C LYS A 377 -55.31 221.34 -23.40
N GLU A 378 -55.47 221.31 -24.72
CA GLU A 378 -55.73 220.06 -25.49
C GLU A 378 -54.46 219.23 -25.77
N LEU A 379 -53.31 219.89 -25.96
CA LEU A 379 -52.03 219.22 -26.25
C LEU A 379 -51.54 218.30 -25.11
N GLU A 380 -51.94 218.58 -23.87
CA GLU A 380 -51.48 217.80 -22.71
C GLU A 380 -52.24 216.46 -22.56
N SER A 381 -53.48 216.35 -23.06
CA SER A 381 -54.27 215.11 -22.96
C SER A 381 -53.79 214.01 -23.91
N ILE A 382 -53.43 214.37 -25.15
CA ILE A 382 -52.92 213.43 -26.16
C ILE A 382 -51.55 212.88 -25.73
N ARG A 383 -50.71 213.72 -25.12
CA ARG A 383 -49.39 213.31 -24.64
C ARG A 383 -49.47 212.24 -23.55
N LEU A 384 -50.47 212.31 -22.67
CA LEU A 384 -50.65 211.33 -21.60
C LEU A 384 -51.07 209.96 -22.15
N HIS A 385 -51.99 209.92 -23.11
CA HIS A 385 -52.46 208.68 -23.71
C HIS A 385 -51.38 207.96 -24.55
N MET A 386 -50.51 208.73 -25.23
CA MET A 386 -49.37 208.18 -25.95
C MET A 386 -48.39 207.47 -25.01
N ILE A 387 -48.18 208.02 -23.81
CA ILE A 387 -47.35 207.39 -22.78
C ILE A 387 -47.98 206.08 -22.29
N GLU A 388 -49.30 206.02 -22.10
CA GLU A 388 -50.00 204.78 -21.69
C GLU A 388 -49.88 203.66 -22.73
N LEU A 389 -50.03 203.98 -24.02
CA LEU A 389 -49.88 203.00 -25.10
C LEU A 389 -48.43 202.54 -25.25
N GLU A 390 -47.47 203.46 -25.13
CA GLU A 390 -46.05 203.12 -25.09
C GLU A 390 -45.73 202.18 -23.93
N GLU A 391 -46.26 202.45 -22.73
CA GLU A 391 -46.09 201.61 -21.55
C GLU A 391 -46.74 200.22 -21.73
N MET A 392 -47.90 200.15 -22.39
CA MET A 392 -48.57 198.89 -22.73
C MET A 392 -47.75 198.06 -23.73
N VAL A 393 -47.20 198.69 -24.77
CA VAL A 393 -46.33 198.02 -25.75
C VAL A 393 -45.04 197.55 -25.06
N GLU A 394 -44.47 198.35 -24.18
CA GLU A 394 -43.28 197.96 -23.41
C GLU A 394 -43.57 196.81 -22.43
N LYS A 395 -44.79 196.73 -21.88
CA LYS A 395 -45.25 195.58 -21.10
C LYS A 395 -45.42 194.33 -21.98
N MET A 396 -46.12 194.46 -23.11
CA MET A 396 -46.36 193.34 -24.04
C MET A 396 -45.06 192.78 -24.63
N THR A 397 -44.09 193.64 -24.94
CA THR A 397 -42.78 193.21 -25.44
C THR A 397 -41.97 192.49 -24.35
N ARG A 398 -42.06 192.92 -23.09
CA ARG A 398 -41.48 192.18 -21.94
C ARG A 398 -42.10 190.80 -21.76
N GLU A 399 -43.43 190.70 -21.76
CA GLU A 399 -44.14 189.41 -21.65
C GLU A 399 -43.82 188.49 -22.84
N LYS A 400 -43.71 189.04 -24.06
CA LYS A 400 -43.28 188.29 -25.24
C LYS A 400 -41.88 187.70 -25.06
N VAL A 401 -40.91 188.52 -24.63
CA VAL A 401 -39.54 188.04 -24.38
C VAL A 401 -39.53 187.00 -23.26
N GLU A 402 -40.32 187.18 -22.20
CA GLU A 402 -40.46 186.19 -21.13
C GLU A 402 -41.03 184.85 -21.64
N MET A 403 -42.09 184.90 -22.46
CA MET A 403 -42.66 183.71 -23.10
C MET A 403 -41.67 183.04 -24.07
N GLU A 404 -40.91 183.80 -24.84
CA GLU A 404 -39.86 183.26 -25.72
C GLU A 404 -38.74 182.60 -24.91
N THR A 405 -38.33 183.18 -23.78
CA THR A 405 -37.31 182.57 -22.89
C THR A 405 -37.83 181.30 -22.22
N THR A 406 -39.09 181.25 -21.77
CA THR A 406 -39.68 180.04 -21.17
C THR A 406 -39.89 178.93 -22.21
N LEU A 407 -40.26 179.28 -23.44
CA LEU A 407 -40.33 178.35 -24.57
C LEU A 407 -38.92 177.80 -24.90
N ALA A 408 -37.90 178.65 -24.94
CA ALA A 408 -36.52 178.20 -25.16
C ALA A 408 -36.05 177.25 -24.04
N VAL A 409 -36.35 177.54 -22.78
CA VAL A 409 -36.01 176.68 -21.63
C VAL A 409 -36.74 175.33 -21.71
N THR A 410 -38.04 175.31 -22.03
CA THR A 410 -38.81 174.06 -22.15
C THR A 410 -38.38 173.23 -23.37
N SER A 411 -38.09 173.89 -24.49
CA SER A 411 -37.52 173.25 -25.70
C SER A 411 -36.16 172.61 -25.41
N ASN A 412 -35.27 173.31 -24.72
CA ASN A 412 -33.97 172.77 -24.30
C ASN A 412 -34.13 171.60 -23.32
N ARG A 413 -35.11 171.67 -22.40
CA ARG A 413 -35.40 170.59 -21.46
C ARG A 413 -35.94 169.35 -22.16
N LEU A 414 -36.82 169.54 -23.15
CA LEU A 414 -37.32 168.46 -24.00
C LEU A 414 -36.19 167.84 -24.82
N LYS A 415 -35.31 168.66 -25.41
CA LYS A 415 -34.14 168.19 -26.15
C LYS A 415 -33.21 167.35 -25.27
N SER A 416 -32.91 167.82 -24.05
CA SER A 416 -32.13 167.05 -23.08
C SER A 416 -32.81 165.74 -22.70
N ALA A 417 -34.13 165.72 -22.50
CA ALA A 417 -34.88 164.50 -22.21
C ALA A 417 -34.86 163.52 -23.40
N CYS A 418 -34.99 164.01 -24.64
CA CYS A 418 -34.86 163.19 -25.85
C CYS A 418 -33.45 162.59 -25.96
N ASP A 419 -32.40 163.37 -25.69
CA ASP A 419 -31.02 162.88 -25.73
C ASP A 419 -30.76 161.82 -24.64
N GLN A 420 -31.33 161.99 -23.45
CA GLN A 420 -31.31 160.98 -22.38
C GLN A 420 -32.05 159.70 -22.78
N LEU A 421 -33.21 159.81 -23.43
CA LEU A 421 -33.98 158.67 -23.91
C LEU A 421 -33.24 157.90 -25.00
N VAL A 422 -32.58 158.59 -25.92
CA VAL A 422 -31.70 157.97 -26.93
C VAL A 422 -30.53 157.25 -26.26
N ALA A 423 -29.89 157.86 -25.26
CA ALA A 423 -28.81 157.23 -24.51
C ALA A 423 -29.29 155.99 -23.73
N ALA A 424 -30.48 156.04 -23.12
CA ALA A 424 -31.08 154.91 -22.43
C ALA A 424 -31.44 153.77 -23.40
N LYS A 425 -32.01 154.10 -24.57
CA LYS A 425 -32.28 153.13 -25.63
C LYS A 425 -31.00 152.47 -26.14
N GLY A 426 -29.93 153.24 -26.30
CA GLY A 426 -28.60 152.71 -26.65
C GLY A 426 -28.08 151.71 -25.62
N LYS A 427 -28.21 152.02 -24.32
CA LYS A 427 -27.85 151.08 -23.23
C LYS A 427 -28.70 149.81 -23.23
N LEU A 428 -30.01 149.92 -23.51
CA LEU A 428 -30.90 148.76 -23.59
C LEU A 428 -30.50 147.83 -24.74
N VAL A 429 -30.18 148.37 -25.91
CA VAL A 429 -29.69 147.59 -27.05
C VAL A 429 -28.37 146.89 -26.71
N GLU A 430 -27.45 147.57 -26.03
CA GLU A 430 -26.19 146.97 -25.61
C GLU A 430 -26.39 145.86 -24.57
N LEU A 431 -27.28 146.04 -23.59
CA LEU A 431 -27.66 144.97 -22.65
C LEU A 431 -28.35 143.80 -23.35
N GLN A 432 -29.21 144.06 -24.35
CA GLN A 432 -29.82 143.02 -25.17
C GLN A 432 -28.76 142.23 -25.95
N ARG A 433 -27.76 142.92 -26.50
CA ARG A 433 -26.62 142.30 -27.18
C ARG A 433 -25.81 141.43 -26.22
N GLN A 434 -25.52 141.92 -25.02
CA GLN A 434 -24.80 141.17 -23.99
C GLN A 434 -25.59 139.94 -23.53
N LEU A 435 -26.91 140.07 -23.32
CA LEU A 435 -27.78 138.95 -22.97
C LEU A 435 -27.79 137.88 -24.07
N ASN A 436 -27.88 138.29 -25.34
CA ASN A 436 -27.82 137.37 -26.47
C ASN A 436 -26.47 136.63 -26.54
N TRP A 437 -25.36 137.33 -26.26
CA TRP A 437 -24.03 136.72 -26.19
C TRP A 437 -23.96 135.69 -25.05
N VAL A 438 -24.40 136.06 -23.84
CA VAL A 438 -24.42 135.15 -22.67
C VAL A 438 -25.33 133.93 -22.91
N ASN A 439 -26.48 134.11 -23.55
CA ASN A 439 -27.36 132.99 -23.89
C ASN A 439 -26.75 132.07 -24.95
N GLY A 440 -26.03 132.64 -25.93
CA GLY A 440 -25.26 131.86 -26.91
C GLY A 440 -24.20 131.01 -26.22
N ASP A 441 -23.37 131.62 -25.36
CA ASP A 441 -22.34 130.92 -24.59
C ASP A 441 -22.94 129.87 -23.65
N LYS A 442 -24.08 130.16 -23.01
CA LYS A 442 -24.80 129.19 -22.17
C LYS A 442 -25.21 127.96 -22.99
N HIS A 443 -25.77 128.14 -24.18
CA HIS A 443 -26.17 127.01 -25.03
C HIS A 443 -24.96 126.20 -25.53
N VAL A 444 -23.85 126.86 -25.83
CA VAL A 444 -22.60 126.16 -26.17
C VAL A 444 -22.13 125.31 -25.00
N LEU A 445 -22.11 125.86 -23.78
CA LEU A 445 -21.74 125.11 -22.57
C LEU A 445 -22.72 123.99 -22.25
N GLU A 446 -24.02 124.17 -22.49
CA GLU A 446 -25.03 123.10 -22.35
C GLU A 446 -24.76 121.94 -23.31
N LEU A 447 -24.44 122.24 -24.58
CA LEU A 447 -24.07 121.22 -25.57
C LEU A 447 -22.74 120.53 -25.22
N GLU A 448 -21.73 121.28 -24.77
CA GLU A 448 -20.46 120.70 -24.30
C GLU A 448 -20.65 119.79 -23.08
N LEU A 449 -21.56 120.15 -22.16
CA LEU A 449 -21.91 119.33 -21.01
C LEU A 449 -22.65 118.05 -21.42
N GLU A 450 -23.60 118.14 -22.35
CA GLU A 450 -24.29 116.97 -22.91
C GLU A 450 -23.32 116.00 -23.60
N LEU A 451 -22.35 116.52 -24.36
CA LEU A 451 -21.30 115.71 -24.98
C LEU A 451 -20.42 115.04 -23.92
N ALA A 452 -19.96 115.80 -22.92
CA ALA A 452 -19.14 115.26 -21.83
C ALA A 452 -19.90 114.22 -20.98
N GLU A 453 -21.21 114.39 -20.78
CA GLU A 453 -22.06 113.41 -20.10
C GLU A 453 -22.23 112.13 -20.95
N GLY A 454 -22.34 112.25 -22.27
CA GLY A 454 -22.28 111.14 -23.20
C GLY A 454 -20.98 110.34 -23.10
N GLU A 455 -19.83 111.02 -23.13
CA GLU A 455 -18.51 110.39 -22.98
C GLU A 455 -18.34 109.70 -21.61
N LYS A 456 -18.80 110.34 -20.53
CA LYS A 456 -18.79 109.75 -19.19
C LYS A 456 -19.60 108.45 -19.15
N ASN A 457 -20.82 108.45 -19.68
CA ASN A 457 -21.69 107.28 -19.68
C ASN A 457 -21.08 106.12 -20.49
N GLU A 458 -20.43 106.42 -21.61
CA GLU A 458 -19.71 105.42 -22.41
C GLU A 458 -18.52 104.81 -21.63
N LEU A 459 -17.71 105.65 -20.97
CA LEU A 459 -16.62 105.16 -20.12
C LEU A 459 -17.13 104.35 -18.91
N GLU A 460 -18.26 104.73 -18.32
CA GLU A 460 -18.90 104.01 -17.22
C GLU A 460 -19.39 102.62 -17.69
N ASN A 461 -20.01 102.54 -18.87
CA ASN A 461 -20.41 101.27 -19.49
C ASN A 461 -19.20 100.38 -19.79
N GLN A 462 -18.11 100.95 -20.30
CA GLN A 462 -16.86 100.21 -20.53
C GLN A 462 -16.24 99.71 -19.22
N LEU A 463 -16.26 100.52 -18.16
CA LEU A 463 -15.79 100.11 -16.84
C LEU A 463 -16.62 98.95 -16.29
N VAL A 464 -17.95 99.05 -16.33
CA VAL A 464 -18.86 97.97 -15.88
C VAL A 464 -18.64 96.69 -16.70
N SER A 465 -18.49 96.79 -18.01
CA SER A 465 -18.17 95.65 -18.88
C SER A 465 -16.83 95.00 -18.51
N SER A 466 -15.80 95.82 -18.23
CA SER A 466 -14.49 95.32 -17.80
C SER A 466 -14.54 94.66 -16.41
N GLN A 467 -15.33 95.21 -15.49
CA GLN A 467 -15.55 94.64 -14.16
C GLN A 467 -16.27 93.28 -14.25
N ALA A 468 -17.30 93.17 -15.09
CA ALA A 468 -17.99 91.89 -15.33
C ALA A 468 -17.06 90.81 -15.90
N LYS A 469 -16.18 91.18 -16.85
CA LYS A 469 -15.16 90.26 -17.38
C LYS A 469 -14.17 89.84 -16.30
N ASN A 470 -13.74 90.76 -15.43
CA ASN A 470 -12.84 90.44 -14.31
C ASN A 470 -13.49 89.49 -13.30
N THR A 471 -14.78 89.66 -12.99
CA THR A 471 -15.50 88.71 -12.13
C THR A 471 -15.59 87.33 -12.78
N GLU A 472 -15.87 87.26 -14.09
CA GLU A 472 -15.88 85.99 -14.83
C GLU A 472 -14.50 85.30 -14.83
N PHE A 473 -13.43 86.07 -15.05
CA PHE A 473 -12.07 85.53 -14.95
C PHE A 473 -11.74 85.05 -13.54
N GLN A 474 -12.18 85.75 -12.50
CA GLN A 474 -11.97 85.34 -11.12
C GLN A 474 -12.71 84.03 -10.80
N GLU A 475 -13.94 83.87 -11.28
CA GLU A 475 -14.70 82.63 -11.17
C GLU A 475 -14.00 81.48 -11.90
N ARG A 476 -13.49 81.72 -13.12
CA ARG A 476 -12.73 80.73 -13.90
C ARG A 476 -11.44 80.33 -13.20
N ILE A 477 -10.71 81.28 -12.61
CA ILE A 477 -9.51 81.02 -11.80
C ILE A 477 -9.88 80.15 -10.59
N ASN A 478 -10.95 80.48 -9.87
CA ASN A 478 -11.38 79.71 -8.71
C ASN A 478 -11.85 78.29 -9.08
N LEU A 479 -12.50 78.14 -10.24
CA LEU A 479 -12.85 76.83 -10.78
C LEU A 479 -11.61 75.99 -11.12
N SER A 480 -10.63 76.58 -11.82
CA SER A 480 -9.38 75.89 -12.15
C SER A 480 -8.56 75.53 -10.90
N LYS A 481 -8.55 76.38 -9.87
CA LYS A 481 -7.91 76.06 -8.58
C LYS A 481 -8.56 74.86 -7.90
N ARG A 482 -9.90 74.78 -7.88
CA ARG A 482 -10.62 73.62 -7.34
C ARG A 482 -10.29 72.34 -8.12
N LYS A 483 -10.32 72.39 -9.45
CA LYS A 483 -9.95 71.24 -10.30
C LYS A 483 -8.51 70.79 -10.06
N LEU A 484 -7.57 71.72 -9.90
CA LEU A 484 -6.18 71.40 -9.60
C LEU A 484 -6.04 70.71 -8.24
N GLU A 485 -6.80 71.14 -7.24
CA GLU A 485 -6.76 70.53 -5.91
C GLU A 485 -7.40 69.13 -5.92
N GLU A 486 -8.54 68.97 -6.61
CA GLU A 486 -9.14 67.65 -6.85
C GLU A 486 -8.17 66.70 -7.58
N GLU A 487 -7.43 67.20 -8.58
CA GLU A 487 -6.43 66.40 -9.30
C GLU A 487 -5.25 65.99 -8.40
N LYS A 488 -4.78 66.88 -7.51
CA LYS A 488 -3.77 66.52 -6.50
C LYS A 488 -4.28 65.47 -5.54
N GLU A 489 -5.50 65.61 -5.02
CA GLU A 489 -6.10 64.61 -4.13
C GLU A 489 -6.22 63.25 -4.83
N LEU A 490 -6.59 63.24 -6.11
CA LEU A 490 -6.61 62.02 -6.92
C LEU A 490 -5.19 61.47 -7.14
N SER A 491 -4.21 62.33 -7.38
CA SER A 491 -2.80 61.95 -7.55
C SER A 491 -2.23 61.32 -6.27
N ASP A 492 -2.48 61.92 -5.11
CA ASP A 492 -2.07 61.39 -3.80
C ASP A 492 -2.79 60.07 -3.50
N ARG A 493 -4.08 59.96 -3.84
CA ARG A 493 -4.82 58.70 -3.73
C ARG A 493 -4.27 57.62 -4.64
N LEU A 494 -3.87 57.96 -5.87
CA LEU A 494 -3.23 57.03 -6.79
C LEU A 494 -1.86 56.59 -6.27
N LYS A 495 -1.08 57.50 -5.71
CA LYS A 495 0.21 57.19 -5.08
C LYS A 495 0.06 56.23 -3.91
N ALA A 496 -0.89 56.47 -3.00
CA ALA A 496 -1.18 55.57 -1.89
C ALA A 496 -1.61 54.18 -2.39
N LYS A 497 -2.45 54.12 -3.43
CA LYS A 497 -2.83 52.84 -4.06
C LYS A 497 -1.64 52.12 -4.70
N CYS A 498 -0.70 52.83 -5.31
CA CYS A 498 0.53 52.22 -5.82
C CYS A 498 1.38 51.63 -4.69
N GLU A 499 1.54 52.33 -3.57
CA GLU A 499 2.26 51.84 -2.40
C GLU A 499 1.58 50.59 -1.80
N ASP A 500 0.24 50.56 -1.74
CA ASP A 500 -0.52 49.37 -1.33
C ASP A 500 -0.34 48.19 -2.31
N ILE A 501 -0.34 48.45 -3.62
CA ILE A 501 -0.07 47.43 -4.64
C ILE A 501 1.34 46.88 -4.48
N ASP A 502 2.36 47.72 -4.29
CA ASP A 502 3.74 47.28 -4.10
C ASP A 502 3.89 46.44 -2.81
N ALA A 503 3.18 46.82 -1.74
CA ALA A 503 3.16 46.06 -0.49
C ALA A 503 2.48 44.69 -0.66
N THR A 504 1.36 44.63 -1.37
CA THR A 504 0.67 43.36 -1.69
C THR A 504 1.49 42.49 -2.65
N GLU A 505 2.19 43.09 -3.61
CA GLU A 505 3.09 42.38 -4.52
C GLU A 505 4.28 41.77 -3.76
N SER A 506 4.85 42.51 -2.81
CA SER A 506 5.93 42.02 -1.94
C SER A 506 5.46 40.82 -1.09
N LYS A 507 4.26 40.89 -0.51
CA LYS A 507 3.65 39.75 0.20
C LYS A 507 3.39 38.57 -0.72
N ARG A 508 2.94 38.81 -1.96
CA ARG A 508 2.73 37.75 -2.97
C ARG A 508 4.04 37.03 -3.29
N LYS A 509 5.14 37.76 -3.52
CA LYS A 509 6.47 37.19 -3.78
C LYS A 509 6.96 36.35 -2.60
N GLU A 510 6.73 36.80 -1.37
CA GLU A 510 7.06 36.03 -0.17
C GLU A 510 6.26 34.71 -0.11
N MET A 511 4.94 34.76 -0.34
CA MET A 511 4.10 33.55 -0.37
C MET A 511 4.50 32.59 -1.51
N GLU A 512 4.93 33.12 -2.65
CA GLU A 512 5.41 32.33 -3.80
C GLU A 512 6.73 31.61 -3.47
N LEU A 513 7.65 32.27 -2.77
CA LEU A 513 8.87 31.63 -2.25
C LEU A 513 8.55 30.53 -1.23
N GLN A 514 7.59 30.77 -0.33
CA GLN A 514 7.14 29.75 0.63
C GLN A 514 6.51 28.55 -0.08
N LEU A 515 5.69 28.79 -1.11
CA LEU A 515 5.09 27.74 -1.93
C LEU A 515 6.16 26.89 -2.65
N GLU A 516 7.18 27.53 -3.23
CA GLU A 516 8.29 26.84 -3.91
C GLU A 516 9.08 25.98 -2.92
N SER A 517 9.34 26.49 -1.71
CA SER A 517 10.00 25.69 -0.66
C SER A 517 9.17 24.46 -0.26
N ALA A 518 7.86 24.62 -0.11
CA ALA A 518 6.95 23.51 0.20
C ALA A 518 6.89 22.48 -0.94
N TYR A 519 6.94 22.92 -2.20
CA TYR A 519 7.03 22.00 -3.34
C TYR A 519 8.34 21.22 -3.36
N SER A 520 9.47 21.85 -2.99
CA SER A 520 10.74 21.15 -2.83
C SER A 520 10.69 20.10 -1.72
N GLU A 521 10.11 20.44 -0.56
CA GLU A 521 9.92 19.48 0.55
C GLU A 521 9.03 18.30 0.15
N ILE A 522 7.92 18.56 -0.57
CA ILE A 522 7.05 17.51 -1.08
C ILE A 522 7.80 16.59 -2.06
N ALA A 523 8.68 17.14 -2.91
CA ALA A 523 9.49 16.34 -3.84
C ALA A 523 10.48 15.43 -3.08
N GLU A 524 11.12 15.94 -2.03
CA GLU A 524 12.00 15.14 -1.15
C GLU A 524 11.23 14.03 -0.44
N LEU A 525 10.07 14.35 0.16
CA LEU A 525 9.21 13.36 0.80
C LEU A 525 8.72 12.30 -0.19
N LYS A 526 8.39 12.69 -1.42
CA LYS A 526 8.00 11.73 -2.47
C LYS A 526 9.14 10.78 -2.84
N ASN A 527 10.38 11.27 -2.93
CA ASN A 527 11.55 10.42 -3.14
C ASN A 527 11.78 9.46 -1.96
N ASN A 528 11.62 9.94 -0.72
CA ASN A 528 11.72 9.10 0.47
C ASN A 528 10.63 8.03 0.51
N ILE A 529 9.39 8.35 0.13
CA ILE A 529 8.30 7.38 0.01
C ILE A 529 8.65 6.33 -1.04
N SER A 530 9.13 6.73 -2.22
CA SER A 530 9.54 5.77 -3.26
C SER A 530 10.66 4.84 -2.78
N LEU A 531 11.65 5.37 -2.04
CA LEU A 531 12.72 4.56 -1.45
C LEU A 531 12.20 3.58 -0.37
N LEU A 532 11.22 4.00 0.44
CA LEU A 532 10.60 3.14 1.43
C LEU A 532 9.74 2.06 0.75
N GLU A 533 9.02 2.40 -0.30
CA GLU A 533 8.25 1.44 -1.10
C GLU A 533 9.16 0.36 -1.71
N THR A 534 10.32 0.74 -2.26
CA THR A 534 11.29 -0.26 -2.78
C THR A 534 11.83 -1.16 -1.66
N LYS A 535 12.17 -0.60 -0.49
CA LYS A 535 12.63 -1.39 0.66
C LYS A 535 11.56 -2.34 1.19
N VAL A 536 10.31 -1.90 1.25
CA VAL A 536 9.19 -2.74 1.64
C VAL A 536 9.00 -3.88 0.65
N GLU A 537 9.17 -3.62 -0.65
CA GLU A 537 9.07 -4.68 -1.66
C GLU A 537 10.25 -5.67 -1.58
N GLU A 538 11.46 -5.19 -1.32
CA GLU A 538 12.63 -6.04 -1.01
C GLU A 538 12.37 -6.92 0.22
N GLU A 539 11.86 -6.36 1.32
CA GLU A 539 11.52 -7.13 2.52
C GLU A 539 10.40 -8.15 2.27
N LYS A 540 9.40 -7.83 1.43
CA LYS A 540 8.39 -8.83 1.03
C LYS A 540 9.02 -9.99 0.27
N ILE A 541 9.93 -9.71 -0.68
CA ILE A 541 10.65 -10.75 -1.42
C ILE A 541 11.43 -11.62 -0.44
N LEU A 542 12.22 -11.01 0.45
CA LEU A 542 12.95 -11.74 1.50
C LEU A 542 12.03 -12.54 2.42
N SER A 543 10.88 -12.01 2.81
CA SER A 543 9.88 -12.72 3.60
C SER A 543 9.30 -13.91 2.86
N THR A 544 9.02 -13.80 1.56
CA THR A 544 8.55 -14.93 0.75
C THR A 544 9.62 -16.00 0.56
N GLU A 545 10.88 -15.58 0.39
CA GLU A 545 12.02 -16.50 0.31
C GLU A 545 12.23 -17.24 1.63
N LEU A 546 12.17 -16.53 2.75
CA LEU A 546 12.28 -17.11 4.09
C LEU A 546 11.14 -18.09 4.37
N ALA A 547 9.91 -17.76 3.98
CA ALA A 547 8.79 -18.71 4.02
C ALA A 547 9.10 -19.95 3.18
N SER A 548 9.55 -19.80 1.92
CA SER A 548 9.89 -20.94 1.06
C SER A 548 10.98 -21.84 1.67
N ARG A 549 11.94 -21.26 2.39
CA ARG A 549 13.00 -21.97 3.11
C ARG A 549 12.44 -22.73 4.33
N CYS A 550 11.51 -22.13 5.08
CA CYS A 550 10.78 -22.82 6.14
C CYS A 550 10.04 -24.05 5.60
N TRP A 551 9.31 -23.92 4.48
CA TRP A 551 8.63 -25.06 3.84
C TRP A 551 9.59 -26.19 3.46
N LYS A 552 10.76 -25.85 2.87
CA LYS A 552 11.81 -26.83 2.56
C LYS A 552 12.35 -27.53 3.81
N MET A 553 12.61 -26.78 4.88
CA MET A 553 13.05 -27.34 6.16
C MET A 553 12.00 -28.29 6.76
N GLU A 554 10.73 -27.92 6.73
CA GLU A 554 9.62 -28.77 7.19
C GLU A 554 9.52 -30.07 6.39
N ALA A 555 9.71 -30.00 5.06
CA ALA A 555 9.71 -31.17 4.19
C ALA A 555 10.90 -32.10 4.50
N LEU A 556 12.10 -31.54 4.70
CA LEU A 556 13.27 -32.31 5.12
C LEU A 556 13.08 -32.93 6.50
N LYS A 557 12.45 -32.22 7.44
CA LYS A 557 12.12 -32.76 8.76
C LYS A 557 11.18 -33.97 8.65
N ARG A 558 10.12 -33.89 7.84
CA ARG A 558 9.25 -35.04 7.58
C ARG A 558 10.00 -36.22 6.95
N LYS A 559 10.92 -35.96 6.02
CA LYS A 559 11.76 -37.00 5.41
C LYS A 559 12.70 -37.64 6.42
N LYS A 560 13.26 -36.86 7.35
CA LYS A 560 14.06 -37.37 8.46
C LYS A 560 13.21 -38.29 9.36
N GLU A 561 12.04 -37.85 9.78
CA GLU A 561 11.11 -38.64 10.60
C GLU A 561 10.71 -39.95 9.90
N GLU A 562 10.46 -39.92 8.58
CA GLU A 562 10.18 -41.12 7.78
C GLU A 562 11.36 -42.10 7.76
N LEU A 563 12.58 -41.61 7.56
CA LEU A 563 13.80 -42.43 7.60
C LEU A 563 14.08 -43.00 9.00
N GLU A 564 13.81 -42.24 10.06
CA GLU A 564 13.91 -42.73 11.45
C GLU A 564 12.91 -43.85 11.72
N CYS A 565 11.66 -43.72 11.26
CA CYS A 565 10.67 -44.80 11.34
C CYS A 565 11.11 -46.05 10.55
N GLN A 566 11.67 -45.88 9.35
CA GLN A 566 12.21 -46.99 8.57
C GLN A 566 13.37 -47.68 9.31
N LEU A 567 14.30 -46.91 9.87
CA LEU A 567 15.42 -47.43 10.65
C LEU A 567 14.94 -48.20 11.90
N GLN A 568 13.92 -47.69 12.59
CA GLN A 568 13.31 -48.39 13.73
C GLN A 568 12.70 -49.73 13.30
N SER A 569 12.02 -49.77 12.15
CA SER A 569 11.49 -51.02 11.59
C SER A 569 12.58 -52.02 11.25
N THR A 570 13.65 -51.60 10.56
CA THR A 570 14.76 -52.51 10.21
C THR A 570 15.51 -52.98 11.45
N ASN A 571 15.65 -52.13 12.47
CA ASN A 571 16.24 -52.54 13.75
C ASN A 571 15.37 -53.58 14.47
N LEU A 572 14.05 -53.45 14.42
CA LEU A 572 13.14 -54.45 14.97
C LEU A 572 13.24 -55.79 14.20
N GLU A 573 13.34 -55.74 12.87
CA GLU A 573 13.57 -56.92 12.04
C GLU A 573 14.92 -57.58 12.32
N LEU A 574 15.99 -56.79 12.47
CA LEU A 574 17.30 -57.28 12.88
C LEU A 574 17.24 -57.94 14.26
N HIS A 575 16.52 -57.36 15.22
CA HIS A 575 16.33 -57.96 16.54
C HIS A 575 15.63 -59.32 16.44
N LYS A 576 14.55 -59.42 15.66
CA LYS A 576 13.85 -60.70 15.40
C LYS A 576 14.78 -61.71 14.73
N LEU A 577 15.55 -61.30 13.74
CA LEU A 577 16.52 -62.16 13.07
C LEU A 577 17.61 -62.64 14.05
N HIS A 578 18.05 -61.76 14.96
CA HIS A 578 19.03 -62.07 15.98
C HIS A 578 18.48 -63.07 17.01
N GLU A 579 17.23 -62.90 17.45
CA GLU A 579 16.53 -63.89 18.29
C GLU A 579 16.43 -65.25 17.58
N ASN A 580 16.07 -65.25 16.29
CA ASN A 580 16.03 -66.46 15.48
C ASN A 580 17.43 -67.09 15.36
N PHE A 581 18.47 -66.29 15.11
CA PHE A 581 19.85 -66.77 15.07
C PHE A 581 20.26 -67.39 16.40
N HIS A 582 19.97 -66.75 17.54
CA HIS A 582 20.21 -67.33 18.86
C HIS A 582 19.42 -68.62 19.12
N SER A 583 18.22 -68.75 18.57
CA SER A 583 17.45 -70.00 18.65
C SER A 583 18.09 -71.11 17.81
N LEU A 584 18.56 -70.79 16.60
CA LEU A 584 19.27 -71.73 15.74
C LEU A 584 20.62 -72.13 16.34
N ASP A 585 21.34 -71.21 16.97
CA ASP A 585 22.62 -71.47 17.63
C ASP A 585 22.43 -72.40 18.84
N ARG A 586 21.36 -72.20 19.62
CA ARG A 586 20.95 -73.14 20.67
C ARG A 586 20.64 -74.52 20.11
N ASN A 587 19.85 -74.61 19.04
CA ASN A 587 19.52 -75.88 18.39
C ASN A 587 20.78 -76.57 17.82
N LEU A 588 21.70 -75.80 17.23
CA LEU A 588 22.97 -76.31 16.74
C LEU A 588 23.84 -76.85 17.88
N GLU A 589 23.86 -76.17 19.02
CA GLU A 589 24.60 -76.64 20.20
C GLU A 589 23.96 -77.90 20.81
N GLU A 590 22.63 -77.99 20.79
CA GLU A 590 21.89 -79.22 21.11
C GLU A 590 22.23 -80.36 20.13
N GLU A 591 22.25 -80.11 18.82
CA GLU A 591 22.67 -81.09 17.81
C GLU A 591 24.15 -81.49 17.95
N LYS A 592 25.04 -80.55 18.29
CA LYS A 592 26.44 -80.86 18.63
C LYS A 592 26.54 -81.75 19.86
N LYS A 593 25.72 -81.50 20.88
CA LYS A 593 25.66 -82.34 22.08
C LYS A 593 25.16 -83.75 21.75
N ILE A 594 24.10 -83.86 20.94
CA ILE A 594 23.56 -85.14 20.48
C ILE A 594 24.59 -85.88 19.61
N SER A 595 25.26 -85.20 18.69
CA SER A 595 26.29 -85.81 17.85
C SER A 595 27.53 -86.22 18.67
N ALA A 596 27.94 -85.44 19.68
CA ALA A 596 28.98 -85.85 20.61
C ALA A 596 28.57 -87.08 21.43
N GLU A 597 27.31 -87.15 21.89
CA GLU A 597 26.78 -88.35 22.56
C GLU A 597 26.76 -89.56 21.62
N LEU A 598 26.41 -89.36 20.35
CA LEU A 598 26.41 -90.41 19.34
C LEU A 598 27.83 -90.88 19.02
N VAL A 599 28.81 -89.97 18.93
CA VAL A 599 30.23 -90.30 18.79
C VAL A 599 30.74 -91.08 20.00
N ALA A 600 30.39 -90.68 21.23
CA ALA A 600 30.74 -91.42 22.44
C ALA A 600 30.14 -92.83 22.44
N LYS A 601 28.89 -92.98 21.97
CA LYS A 601 28.27 -94.30 21.76
C LYS A 601 29.02 -95.11 20.71
N CYS A 602 29.42 -94.51 19.58
CA CYS A 602 30.25 -95.20 18.58
C CYS A 602 31.61 -95.63 19.13
N GLN A 603 32.30 -94.79 19.89
CA GLN A 603 33.55 -95.14 20.57
C GLN A 603 33.35 -96.29 21.57
N SER A 604 32.24 -96.31 22.30
CA SER A 604 31.91 -97.44 23.17
C SER A 604 31.65 -98.74 22.40
N MET A 605 31.02 -98.64 21.22
CA MET A 605 30.82 -99.77 20.31
C MET A 605 32.15 -100.30 19.76
N GLU A 606 33.10 -99.41 19.43
CA GLU A 606 34.45 -99.79 19.02
C GLU A 606 35.21 -100.52 20.13
N VAL A 607 35.06 -100.10 21.40
CA VAL A 607 35.63 -100.81 22.55
C VAL A 607 35.00 -102.20 22.72
N ILE A 608 33.69 -102.32 22.53
CA ILE A 608 32.99 -103.62 22.55
C ILE A 608 33.47 -104.51 21.40
N ASP A 609 33.66 -103.96 20.20
CA ASP A 609 34.15 -104.70 19.04
C ASP A 609 35.62 -105.14 19.20
N ALA A 610 36.45 -104.33 19.85
CA ALA A 610 37.80 -104.70 20.25
C ALA A 610 37.79 -105.84 21.30
N LYS A 611 36.91 -105.76 22.30
CA LYS A 611 36.70 -106.83 23.31
C LYS A 611 36.20 -108.12 22.67
N LYS A 612 35.32 -108.02 21.68
CA LYS A 612 34.83 -109.15 20.88
C LYS A 612 35.98 -109.81 20.11
N LYS A 613 36.83 -109.03 19.44
CA LYS A 613 38.01 -109.53 18.72
C LYS A 613 39.02 -110.22 19.66
N GLU A 614 39.22 -109.70 20.87
CA GLU A 614 40.06 -110.32 21.91
C GLU A 614 39.52 -111.70 22.31
N LEU A 615 38.22 -111.81 22.59
CA LEU A 615 37.56 -113.08 22.92
C LEU A 615 37.58 -114.07 21.75
N GLU A 616 37.44 -113.60 20.51
CA GLU A 616 37.60 -114.45 19.30
C GLU A 616 39.02 -115.02 19.20
N TYR A 617 40.05 -114.24 19.56
CA TYR A 617 41.43 -114.70 19.59
C TYR A 617 41.68 -115.74 20.70
N GLU A 618 41.11 -115.53 21.89
CA GLU A 618 41.16 -116.51 22.98
C GLU A 618 40.46 -117.83 22.62
N LEU A 619 39.30 -117.74 21.96
CA LEU A 619 38.57 -118.91 21.48
C LEU A 619 39.36 -119.66 20.41
N ALA A 620 39.98 -118.95 19.45
CA ALA A 620 40.81 -119.56 18.42
C ALA A 620 42.05 -120.26 19.00
N ALA A 621 42.69 -119.67 20.03
CA ALA A 621 43.79 -120.30 20.74
C ALA A 621 43.35 -121.61 21.44
N LYS A 622 42.16 -121.61 22.06
CA LYS A 622 41.57 -122.82 22.67
C LYS A 622 41.22 -123.89 21.64
N CYS A 623 40.72 -123.52 20.47
CA CYS A 623 40.50 -124.46 19.37
C CYS A 623 41.82 -125.12 18.89
N LEU A 624 42.93 -124.37 18.88
CA LEU A 624 44.25 -124.92 18.54
C LEU A 624 44.75 -125.94 19.58
N GLU A 625 44.48 -125.69 20.86
CA GLU A 625 44.79 -126.63 21.96
C GLU A 625 43.99 -127.94 21.82
N VAL A 626 42.72 -127.86 21.42
CA VAL A 626 41.89 -129.04 21.11
C VAL A 626 42.46 -129.85 19.94
N VAL A 627 42.92 -129.19 18.87
CA VAL A 627 43.55 -129.88 17.72
C VAL A 627 44.84 -130.60 18.13
N ILE A 628 45.65 -130.00 19.00
CA ILE A 628 46.88 -130.67 19.52
C ILE A 628 46.53 -131.90 20.36
N LEU A 629 45.43 -131.86 21.12
CA LEU A 629 44.96 -133.01 21.89
C LEU A 629 44.42 -134.11 20.98
N ASP A 630 43.70 -133.77 19.90
CA ASP A 630 43.19 -134.71 18.91
C ASP A 630 44.33 -135.46 18.20
N GLU A 631 45.40 -134.77 17.82
CA GLU A 631 46.59 -135.38 17.22
C GLU A 631 47.27 -136.38 18.18
N LYS A 632 47.30 -136.08 19.48
CA LYS A 632 47.82 -137.00 20.51
C LYS A 632 46.94 -138.23 20.69
N VAL A 633 45.62 -138.09 20.61
CA VAL A 633 44.67 -139.21 20.64
C VAL A 633 44.91 -140.12 19.43
N ASN A 634 45.03 -139.55 18.23
CA ASN A 634 45.33 -140.32 17.02
C ASN A 634 46.64 -141.13 17.11
N ILE A 635 47.69 -140.56 17.72
CA ILE A 635 48.96 -141.28 17.96
C ILE A 635 48.77 -142.45 18.96
N LEU A 636 47.92 -142.29 19.98
CA LEU A 636 47.64 -143.35 20.95
C LEU A 636 46.78 -144.48 20.35
N GLU A 637 45.82 -144.14 19.49
CA GLU A 637 45.00 -145.13 18.77
C GLU A 637 45.85 -145.98 17.81
N GLY A 638 46.80 -145.38 17.09
CA GLY A 638 47.73 -146.14 16.24
C GLY A 638 48.59 -147.15 17.01
N LYS A 639 49.01 -146.81 18.23
CA LYS A 639 49.80 -147.73 19.09
C LYS A 639 48.96 -148.89 19.64
N LEU A 640 47.66 -148.70 19.85
CA LEU A 640 46.75 -149.76 20.29
C LEU A 640 46.50 -150.80 19.18
N GLU A 641 46.45 -150.34 17.93
CA GLU A 641 46.20 -151.22 16.78
C GLU A 641 47.42 -152.08 16.40
N GLU A 642 48.64 -151.58 16.63
CA GLU A 642 49.87 -152.40 16.52
C GLU A 642 49.92 -153.55 17.55
N GLU A 643 49.44 -153.34 18.78
CA GLU A 643 49.34 -154.42 19.79
C GLU A 643 48.27 -155.47 19.42
N ARG A 644 47.17 -155.04 18.78
CA ARG A 644 46.15 -155.98 18.26
C ARG A 644 46.70 -156.92 17.20
N THR A 645 47.57 -156.45 16.33
CA THR A 645 48.17 -157.31 15.28
C THR A 645 49.16 -158.34 15.85
N ARG A 646 49.90 -157.99 16.91
CA ARG A 646 50.79 -158.94 17.63
C ARG A 646 50.02 -160.02 18.39
N SER A 647 48.83 -159.71 18.88
CA SER A 647 47.97 -160.68 19.56
C SER A 647 47.28 -161.68 18.61
N SER A 648 47.22 -161.38 17.30
CA SER A 648 46.62 -162.24 16.27
C SER A 648 47.56 -163.36 15.80
N GLU A 649 48.88 -163.11 15.72
CA GLU A 649 49.87 -164.11 15.31
C GLU A 649 50.08 -165.22 16.36
N LEU A 650 49.91 -164.92 17.65
CA LEU A 650 49.97 -165.91 18.74
C LEU A 650 48.76 -166.86 18.77
N GLY A 651 47.66 -166.53 18.07
CA GLY A 651 46.48 -167.38 17.94
C GLY A 651 46.67 -168.52 16.93
N ALA A 652 47.34 -168.26 15.80
CA ALA A 652 47.50 -169.23 14.71
C ALA A 652 48.40 -170.43 15.10
N ASP A 653 49.39 -170.23 15.98
CA ASP A 653 50.27 -171.30 16.47
C ASP A 653 49.57 -172.24 17.48
N THR A 654 48.52 -171.76 18.15
CA THR A 654 47.71 -172.59 19.08
C THR A 654 46.72 -173.50 18.38
N GLU A 655 46.16 -173.08 17.23
CA GLU A 655 45.27 -173.92 16.42
C GLU A 655 46.01 -175.06 15.71
N MET A 656 47.27 -174.86 15.29
CA MET A 656 48.09 -175.92 14.70
C MET A 656 48.50 -176.98 15.74
N ALA A 657 48.80 -176.56 16.98
CA ALA A 657 49.08 -177.46 18.09
C ALA A 657 47.82 -178.23 18.55
N GLU A 658 46.65 -177.59 18.50
CA GLU A 658 45.38 -178.24 18.84
C GLU A 658 44.92 -179.26 17.79
N ALA A 659 45.16 -179.01 16.50
CA ALA A 659 44.88 -180.00 15.44
C ALA A 659 45.73 -181.28 15.61
N LYS A 660 47.01 -181.16 15.96
CA LYS A 660 47.88 -182.30 16.31
C LYS A 660 47.47 -183.00 17.60
N ARG A 661 46.94 -182.27 18.60
CA ARG A 661 46.37 -182.86 19.81
C ARG A 661 45.11 -183.68 19.51
N LYS A 662 44.21 -183.18 18.66
CA LYS A 662 42.97 -183.86 18.26
C LYS A 662 43.25 -185.15 17.45
N GLU A 663 44.26 -185.15 16.58
CA GLU A 663 44.73 -186.35 15.85
C GLU A 663 45.24 -187.45 16.82
N LEU A 664 46.10 -187.08 17.77
CA LEU A 664 46.64 -188.03 18.75
C LEU A 664 45.58 -188.55 19.72
N VAL A 665 44.60 -187.72 20.10
CA VAL A 665 43.46 -188.14 20.92
C VAL A 665 42.58 -189.13 20.16
N ALA A 666 42.32 -188.92 18.87
CA ALA A 666 41.57 -189.87 18.06
C ALA A 666 42.30 -191.23 17.93
N GLN A 667 43.63 -191.25 17.83
CA GLN A 667 44.42 -192.49 17.83
C GLN A 667 44.38 -193.21 19.19
N LEU A 668 44.33 -192.45 20.29
CA LEU A 668 44.25 -192.98 21.65
C LEU A 668 42.84 -193.50 21.99
N GLU A 669 41.79 -192.87 21.46
CA GLU A 669 40.41 -193.33 21.56
C GLU A 669 40.16 -194.60 20.73
N LEU A 670 40.80 -194.74 19.56
CA LEU A 670 40.76 -195.97 18.76
C LEU A 670 41.49 -197.12 19.45
N ALA A 671 42.66 -196.85 20.04
CA ALA A 671 43.38 -197.83 20.85
C ALA A 671 42.60 -198.20 22.12
N HIS A 672 41.93 -197.25 22.77
CA HIS A 672 41.04 -197.53 23.91
C HIS A 672 39.79 -198.31 23.50
N ALA A 673 39.21 -198.07 22.33
CA ALA A 673 38.09 -198.86 21.81
C ALA A 673 38.53 -200.29 21.44
N GLU A 674 39.74 -200.48 20.92
CA GLU A 674 40.33 -201.80 20.69
C GLU A 674 40.66 -202.52 21.99
N VAL A 675 41.21 -201.83 22.99
CA VAL A 675 41.45 -202.38 24.33
C VAL A 675 40.14 -202.71 25.03
N TRP A 676 39.10 -201.89 24.88
CA TRP A 676 37.77 -202.13 25.45
C TRP A 676 37.07 -203.31 24.75
N SER A 677 37.19 -203.44 23.42
CA SER A 677 36.76 -204.60 22.64
C SER A 677 37.52 -205.88 23.02
N LEU A 678 38.82 -205.77 23.28
CA LEU A 678 39.65 -206.89 23.78
C LEU A 678 39.34 -207.22 25.24
N GLN A 679 38.97 -206.24 26.06
CA GLN A 679 38.50 -206.43 27.44
C GLN A 679 37.09 -207.05 27.48
N ASP A 680 36.19 -206.70 26.56
CA ASP A 680 34.86 -207.31 26.44
C ASP A 680 34.95 -208.73 25.85
N LYS A 681 35.91 -208.96 24.93
CA LYS A 681 36.26 -210.31 24.45
C LYS A 681 36.95 -211.15 25.53
N LEU A 682 37.80 -210.55 26.36
CA LEU A 682 38.35 -211.21 27.55
C LEU A 682 37.24 -211.51 28.56
N ALA A 683 36.33 -210.58 28.81
CA ALA A 683 35.20 -210.77 29.70
C ALA A 683 34.22 -211.83 29.20
N THR A 684 34.01 -211.95 27.88
CA THR A 684 33.18 -213.02 27.29
C THR A 684 33.91 -214.36 27.24
N LEU A 685 35.23 -214.40 27.00
CA LEU A 685 36.04 -215.61 27.12
C LEU A 685 36.16 -216.09 28.57
N GLU A 686 36.29 -215.17 29.52
CA GLU A 686 36.35 -215.43 30.96
C GLU A 686 34.97 -215.88 31.47
N LYS A 687 33.87 -215.25 31.02
CA LYS A 687 32.50 -215.72 31.29
C LYS A 687 32.19 -217.08 30.66
N HIS A 688 32.72 -217.38 29.46
CA HIS A 688 32.50 -218.68 28.83
C HIS A 688 33.36 -219.80 29.44
N VAL A 689 34.54 -219.44 29.95
CA VAL A 689 35.41 -220.31 30.77
C VAL A 689 34.79 -220.56 32.14
N GLU A 690 34.17 -219.57 32.79
CA GLU A 690 33.43 -219.72 34.05
C GLU A 690 32.08 -220.45 33.87
N GLU A 691 31.34 -220.21 32.79
CA GLU A 691 30.08 -220.93 32.47
C GLU A 691 30.32 -222.41 32.14
N ASN A 692 31.46 -222.75 31.51
CA ASN A 692 31.83 -224.17 31.31
C ASN A 692 32.52 -224.77 32.55
N ARG A 693 33.18 -223.98 33.40
CA ARG A 693 33.55 -224.38 34.77
C ARG A 693 32.30 -224.72 35.60
N ALA A 694 31.20 -223.99 35.42
CA ALA A 694 29.93 -224.23 36.13
C ALA A 694 29.11 -225.43 35.61
N LYS A 695 29.40 -225.97 34.41
CA LYS A 695 28.73 -227.17 33.86
C LYS A 695 29.52 -228.48 34.04
N SER A 696 30.58 -228.45 34.86
CA SER A 696 31.25 -229.64 35.40
C SER A 696 30.91 -229.93 36.89
N GLU A 697 30.06 -229.12 37.54
CA GLU A 697 29.66 -229.32 38.95
C GLU A 697 28.42 -230.23 39.15
N PRO A 698 27.91 -230.91 38.10
CA PRO A 698 27.80 -232.36 38.24
C PRO A 698 28.30 -233.30 37.14
N PHE A 699 29.64 -233.44 37.06
CA PHE A 699 30.33 -234.76 36.94
C PHE A 699 31.56 -234.95 37.87
N ALA A 700 32.04 -233.89 38.52
CA ALA A 700 32.58 -233.98 39.89
C ALA A 700 31.70 -233.19 40.89
N THR A 701 30.44 -232.99 40.47
CA THR A 701 29.20 -233.39 41.15
C THR A 701 28.86 -232.96 42.56
N ARG A 702 29.81 -232.67 43.47
CA ARG A 702 30.00 -233.66 44.55
C ARG A 702 31.15 -233.55 45.56
N PHE A 703 32.13 -232.62 45.56
CA PHE A 703 32.90 -232.41 46.82
C PHE A 703 32.37 -231.21 47.54
N HIS A 704 31.08 -231.05 47.48
CA HIS A 704 30.47 -229.92 48.12
C HIS A 704 30.83 -228.63 47.38
N SER A 705 31.98 -228.47 46.68
CA SER A 705 33.13 -227.63 47.15
C SER A 705 34.43 -228.16 47.82
N LEU A 706 35.27 -229.07 47.28
CA LEU A 706 36.50 -229.43 48.03
C LEU A 706 37.61 -230.16 47.30
N GLN A 707 38.75 -229.94 47.95
CA GLN A 707 39.98 -230.69 47.88
C GLN A 707 40.75 -230.57 46.58
N HIS A 708 40.11 -230.65 45.44
CA HIS A 708 40.80 -230.57 44.19
C HIS A 708 41.17 -229.10 43.89
N GLN A 709 42.35 -228.67 44.37
CA GLN A 709 43.15 -227.50 43.96
C GLN A 709 42.75 -226.98 42.59
N LYS A 710 42.55 -227.92 41.66
CA LYS A 710 43.59 -228.83 41.22
C LYS A 710 44.09 -228.19 39.88
N SER A 711 45.39 -227.80 39.61
CA SER A 711 46.11 -227.30 38.35
C SER A 711 45.81 -225.89 37.74
N GLY A 712 46.79 -225.09 37.35
CA GLY A 712 47.28 -225.09 35.97
C GLY A 712 46.20 -225.31 34.89
N ASN A 713 46.26 -224.57 33.78
CA ASN A 713 46.60 -225.14 32.47
C ASN A 713 45.87 -224.51 31.28
N GLN A 714 46.56 -224.73 30.15
CA GLN A 714 46.01 -225.08 28.85
C GLN A 714 45.61 -223.87 27.99
N LYS A 715 46.41 -223.52 26.97
CA LYS A 715 46.67 -224.22 25.69
C LYS A 715 45.63 -223.86 24.63
N VAL A 716 46.14 -223.80 23.40
CA VAL A 716 45.49 -224.28 22.15
C VAL A 716 44.42 -223.32 21.61
N THR A 717 44.32 -222.94 20.34
CA THR A 717 44.95 -223.17 19.01
C THR A 717 44.31 -222.06 18.13
N GLU A 718 44.75 -221.61 16.95
CA GLU A 718 45.03 -222.33 15.71
C GLU A 718 45.42 -221.30 14.63
N LEU A 719 46.58 -221.53 14.00
CA LEU A 719 46.93 -221.28 12.58
C LEU A 719 46.61 -219.93 11.87
N HIS A 720 47.68 -219.22 11.52
CA HIS A 720 47.85 -218.57 10.20
C HIS A 720 47.36 -219.49 9.03
N LEU A 721 47.28 -219.04 7.77
CA LEU A 721 47.67 -219.99 6.67
C LEU A 721 49.22 -220.10 6.57
N SER A 722 49.88 -220.43 7.68
CA SER A 722 51.30 -220.19 8.01
C SER A 722 52.29 -220.96 7.18
N ALA A 723 53.30 -220.22 6.71
CA ALA A 723 54.70 -220.61 6.60
C ALA A 723 55.43 -219.38 6.03
N SER A 724 56.66 -219.02 6.38
CA SER A 724 57.64 -219.47 7.36
C SER A 724 58.83 -218.50 7.25
N THR A 725 59.75 -218.60 8.21
CA THR A 725 61.14 -218.11 8.22
C THR A 725 61.33 -216.63 8.60
N ASN A 726 61.72 -216.34 9.85
CA ASN A 726 63.05 -216.45 10.49
C ASN A 726 63.76 -215.10 10.42
N GLY A 727 64.27 -214.49 11.50
CA GLY A 727 64.50 -214.99 12.84
C GLY A 727 64.56 -213.81 13.82
N VAL A 728 64.21 -214.09 15.07
CA VAL A 728 65.23 -214.42 16.07
C VAL A 728 65.98 -213.14 16.39
N MET A 729 65.36 -212.36 17.26
CA MET A 729 65.48 -212.57 18.69
C MET A 729 66.73 -211.89 19.20
N LYS A 730 66.46 -211.33 20.36
CA LYS A 730 67.33 -211.43 21.50
C LYS A 730 68.47 -210.45 21.47
N LEU A 731 68.29 -209.58 22.45
CA LEU A 731 69.17 -209.48 23.59
C LEU A 731 70.48 -208.82 23.21
N LYS A 732 70.58 -207.61 23.75
CA LYS A 732 71.39 -207.40 24.96
C LYS A 732 72.84 -207.33 24.54
N GLN A 733 73.40 -206.16 24.73
CA GLN A 733 74.37 -206.06 25.80
C GLN A 733 74.35 -204.60 26.25
N GLU A 734 73.73 -204.34 27.40
CA GLU A 734 74.41 -204.14 28.69
C GLU A 734 75.22 -202.86 28.81
N ASN A 735 75.00 -202.27 29.99
CA ASN A 735 75.77 -201.28 30.69
C ASN A 735 75.51 -199.83 30.30
N SER A 736 75.18 -198.92 31.20
CA SER A 736 74.79 -198.96 32.62
C SER A 736 74.65 -197.47 32.97
N THR A 737 73.73 -197.14 33.87
CA THR A 737 73.88 -196.04 34.87
C THR A 737 74.35 -194.64 34.43
N ALA A 738 73.59 -193.64 34.87
CA ALA A 738 74.07 -192.32 35.31
C ALA A 738 74.57 -191.31 34.24
N ALA A 739 73.67 -190.39 33.85
CA ALA A 739 74.05 -188.98 33.61
C ALA A 739 72.85 -188.03 33.79
N ARG A 740 72.30 -188.02 35.00
CA ARG A 740 71.86 -186.76 35.63
C ARG A 740 73.04 -186.36 36.52
N ALA A 741 73.95 -185.44 36.11
CA ALA A 741 74.85 -184.73 37.05
C ALA A 741 75.70 -183.52 36.55
N ALA A 742 76.20 -183.41 35.31
CA ALA A 742 77.29 -182.41 35.04
C ALA A 742 76.95 -181.22 34.12
N GLY A 743 76.23 -181.41 33.02
CA GLY A 743 76.03 -180.32 32.04
C GLY A 743 74.94 -179.31 32.44
N LYS A 744 73.80 -179.81 32.93
CA LYS A 744 72.69 -178.98 33.43
C LYS A 744 72.92 -178.43 34.85
N LEU A 745 74.13 -178.57 35.42
CA LEU A 745 74.50 -177.94 36.69
C LEU A 745 75.32 -176.66 36.48
N ALA A 746 76.24 -176.61 35.52
CA ALA A 746 77.10 -175.44 35.31
C ALA A 746 76.36 -174.24 34.69
N GLU A 747 75.55 -174.45 33.66
CA GLU A 747 74.85 -173.35 32.99
C GLU A 747 73.69 -172.80 33.82
N CYS A 748 72.98 -173.66 34.59
CA CYS A 748 72.01 -173.22 35.59
C CYS A 748 72.69 -172.59 36.82
N GLN A 749 73.92 -172.95 37.20
CA GLN A 749 74.62 -172.26 38.30
C GLN A 749 75.14 -170.88 37.89
N GLU A 750 75.54 -170.69 36.64
CA GLU A 750 75.99 -169.39 36.15
C GLU A 750 74.81 -168.46 35.79
N THR A 751 73.71 -168.99 35.23
CA THR A 751 72.47 -168.21 35.10
C THR A 751 71.79 -167.95 36.44
N ILE A 752 71.85 -168.84 37.44
CA ILE A 752 71.35 -168.51 38.79
C ILE A 752 72.28 -167.52 39.52
N ALA A 753 73.59 -167.50 39.25
CA ALA A 753 74.49 -166.45 39.78
C ALA A 753 74.23 -165.09 39.11
N SER A 754 73.98 -165.08 37.80
CA SER A 754 73.62 -163.87 37.03
C SER A 754 72.21 -163.37 37.36
N LEU A 755 71.20 -164.26 37.45
CA LEU A 755 69.85 -163.91 37.91
C LEU A 755 69.80 -163.59 39.40
N ASN A 756 70.67 -164.12 40.27
CA ASN A 756 70.78 -163.63 41.65
C ASN A 756 71.46 -162.26 41.71
N GLN A 757 72.36 -161.93 40.78
CA GLN A 757 72.94 -160.59 40.67
C GLN A 757 71.94 -159.59 40.08
N GLN A 758 71.05 -160.04 39.18
CA GLN A 758 69.93 -159.25 38.64
C GLN A 758 68.74 -159.18 39.61
N LEU A 759 68.43 -160.21 40.39
CA LEU A 759 67.48 -160.19 41.51
C LEU A 759 68.04 -159.46 42.73
N LYS A 760 69.36 -159.25 42.85
CA LYS A 760 69.94 -158.32 43.84
C LYS A 760 69.79 -156.86 43.43
N SER A 761 69.49 -156.56 42.17
CA SER A 761 68.95 -155.26 41.74
C SER A 761 67.42 -155.24 41.64
N LEU A 762 66.77 -156.40 41.44
CA LEU A 762 65.31 -156.50 41.31
C LEU A 762 64.61 -156.75 42.67
N ALA A 763 65.34 -157.07 43.73
CA ALA A 763 64.87 -157.14 45.13
C ALA A 763 64.75 -155.76 45.79
N ASP A 764 64.96 -154.67 45.05
CA ASP A 764 64.46 -153.33 45.41
C ASP A 764 63.06 -153.06 44.79
N PHE A 765 62.46 -154.04 44.11
CA PHE A 765 61.13 -153.93 43.51
C PHE A 765 60.04 -154.55 44.41
N ASP A 766 59.87 -153.98 45.59
CA ASP A 766 58.55 -153.82 46.21
C ASP A 766 58.44 -152.41 46.79
N TYR A 767 58.75 -151.43 45.93
CA TYR A 767 58.42 -150.01 46.09
C TYR A 767 56.89 -149.83 45.87
N PHE A 768 56.10 -150.52 46.69
CA PHE A 768 54.68 -150.26 46.87
C PHE A 768 54.54 -149.42 48.12
N MET A 769 54.14 -148.16 47.91
CA MET A 769 53.66 -147.24 48.95
C MET A 769 54.72 -146.65 49.89
N LEU A 770 54.51 -145.36 50.16
CA LEU A 770 55.18 -144.51 51.14
C LEU A 770 56.54 -144.01 50.63
N GLU A 771 56.75 -142.70 50.47
CA GLU A 771 57.17 -141.85 51.58
C GLU A 771 58.18 -142.64 52.43
N THR A 772 59.46 -142.35 52.37
CA THR A 772 60.07 -141.07 52.70
C THR A 772 61.57 -141.33 52.49
N ASP A 773 62.51 -140.41 52.67
CA ASP A 773 62.99 -139.93 53.97
C ASP A 773 64.43 -139.43 53.67
N GLU A 774 64.98 -138.40 54.28
CA GLU A 774 65.07 -138.18 55.73
C GLU A 774 65.28 -136.68 56.00
N GLN A 775 64.57 -136.12 56.99
CA GLN A 775 64.96 -136.03 58.42
C GLN A 775 66.28 -135.27 58.59
N GLU A 776 66.36 -134.23 59.41
CA GLU A 776 66.06 -134.18 60.85
C GLU A 776 65.71 -132.73 61.24
N SER A 777 65.05 -132.39 62.35
CA SER A 777 64.33 -133.17 63.35
C SER A 777 63.53 -132.19 64.22
N ASN A 778 62.47 -132.73 64.81
CA ASN A 778 62.01 -132.51 66.19
C ASN A 778 61.61 -131.10 66.65
N GLY A 779 60.33 -131.01 67.02
CA GLY A 779 60.05 -130.85 68.44
C GLY A 779 59.27 -129.59 68.82
N ASP A 780 57.99 -129.83 69.06
CA ASP A 780 57.14 -129.18 70.06
C ASP A 780 56.52 -127.80 69.80
N LEU A 781 55.18 -127.83 69.80
CA LEU A 781 54.24 -126.80 70.28
C LEU A 781 54.77 -125.99 71.50
N PRO A 782 54.20 -124.81 71.86
CA PRO A 782 52.88 -124.26 71.49
C PRO A 782 52.80 -122.72 71.26
N GLY A 783 51.67 -122.26 70.72
CA GLY A 783 50.82 -121.20 71.32
C GLY A 783 51.32 -119.75 71.53
N PHE A 784 50.40 -118.82 71.17
CA PHE A 784 50.16 -117.47 71.72
C PHE A 784 50.91 -116.23 71.18
N LYS A 785 50.07 -115.32 70.62
CA LYS A 785 49.98 -113.85 70.81
C LYS A 785 51.20 -112.91 70.59
N GLY A 786 50.97 -111.89 69.75
CA GLY A 786 51.59 -110.54 69.81
C GLY A 786 51.79 -109.95 68.41
N GLN A 787 50.92 -109.08 67.87
CA GLN A 787 50.91 -107.61 68.01
C GLN A 787 52.24 -106.87 67.78
N SER A 788 52.21 -105.98 66.78
CA SER A 788 52.68 -104.58 66.80
C SER A 788 54.19 -104.28 66.90
N LYS A 789 54.73 -103.57 65.90
CA LYS A 789 55.27 -102.18 65.98
C LYS A 789 56.13 -101.88 64.73
N VAL A 790 55.75 -100.89 63.91
CA VAL A 790 56.11 -99.45 64.03
C VAL A 790 57.61 -99.23 63.80
N LEU A 791 57.94 -98.57 62.69
CA LEU A 791 58.67 -97.29 62.66
C LEU A 791 58.74 -96.79 61.21
N ASP A 792 57.89 -95.81 60.92
CA ASP A 792 58.25 -94.66 60.08
C ASP A 792 59.51 -94.00 60.69
N PRO A 793 60.38 -93.32 59.92
CA PRO A 793 60.06 -91.91 59.62
C PRO A 793 60.53 -91.42 58.24
N SER A 794 59.61 -90.78 57.53
CA SER A 794 59.57 -89.32 57.23
C SER A 794 60.75 -88.60 56.54
N ILE A 795 60.34 -87.59 55.73
CA ILE A 795 61.05 -86.36 55.27
C ILE A 795 61.73 -86.50 53.87
N SER A 796 61.45 -85.72 52.82
CA SER A 796 60.57 -84.55 52.61
C SER A 796 60.57 -84.11 51.12
N LEU A 797 59.51 -83.35 50.75
CA LEU A 797 59.47 -82.21 49.79
C LEU A 797 59.66 -82.54 48.30
N GLU A 798 58.90 -82.01 47.32
CA GLU A 798 58.09 -80.79 47.19
C GLU A 798 57.23 -80.98 45.90
N LYS A 799 55.89 -80.91 45.91
CA LYS A 799 55.00 -79.75 45.71
C LYS A 799 55.01 -79.12 44.29
N PHE A 800 53.78 -78.83 43.81
CA PHE A 800 53.36 -77.81 42.82
C PHE A 800 53.54 -78.13 41.32
N VAL A 801 52.67 -77.78 40.35
CA VAL A 801 51.43 -76.97 40.15
C VAL A 801 50.78 -77.59 38.87
N LEU A 802 49.54 -78.09 38.84
CA LEU A 802 48.30 -77.42 38.41
C LEU A 802 48.36 -76.52 37.15
N VAL A 803 48.03 -77.10 36.00
CA VAL A 803 46.72 -76.84 35.37
C VAL A 803 46.03 -78.19 35.20
#